data_AF-A0A7V3PR19-F1
#
_entry.id   AF-A0A7V3PR19-F1
#
_cell.length_a   1.000
_cell.length_b   1.000
_cell.length_c   1.000
_cell.angle_alpha   90.00
_cell.angle_beta   90.00
_cell.angle_gamma   90.00
#
_symmetry.space_group_name_H-M   'P 1'
#
loop_
_entity.id
_entity.type
_entity.pdbx_description
1 polymer ?
#
loop_
_entity_poly.entity_id
_entity_poly.type
_entity_poly.pdbx_seq_one_letter_code
_entity_poly.pdbx_strand_id
1 'polypeptide(L)'
;GWPERVRDALGIQCDLGRQRWPDEIREGLKAVARAAVEATADIPQRWYFYGVDEPAGDNTYAIQDYQAWHDGGALTYATFFDPGFLAQAKEFLTAPCFVVGLVSSETTARAAREACEKTGTEFWWYGTGSYVNPYPQETFMFHNRYGAGYLFWKTGAKAEVSWTFCRPHEDVFNDFDGSQANPAEPKEQATAYPHLLRPDDWTTYQGAIPTIAWEALREGIDDYRYLYTLSQTIQQAKDSPNQRARELANRAQETMDALVEAIPWANPMVAQTFETDRMQRVRREVANLIVELRGALSGQRDVKTQPRTARITLRIRTVPLRTAEHLPLPALAVARVDAPPRVDGLLDDQCWEALQAAADFRDIYDGAPAPAPTRAWLVQDDRALYVAFECAEPFMDKLVAERTGRDPHLVWMDDGIEFFIAGEDRRRYAHLIVNTHGAVYDEICQDPTWNPQVDVAVHKAEGRWSVEFVLPWAELEKAGIRRAPLMAVNFCRNRFTTKEDAAHTAWSCTYGGFHTPERFGLADLRPGPVTLASVGQPAYWGRQVLPVELRNNTAAPLDGWARAGHGETRVVAIPPHASVVAHLPLTLAKPGPGSVVIEWGVKRGQPRRVELAVNVPEPVSAGFESSLVADGDEVPLPIQVAISPEDQRSFRLQVSTLTSVGRQLVALPAKPRRSKSVSASVRGLALVRISLLDEQGKEVPPAIERRLVVLGTHR
;
A
#
# COMPACT_ATOMS: atom_id res chain seq x y z
N GLY A 1 0.25 21.50 -24.12
CA GLY A 1 -0.03 21.23 -25.55
C GLY A 1 0.49 22.37 -26.41
N TRP A 2 0.77 22.12 -27.69
CA TRP A 2 1.25 23.15 -28.61
C TRP A 2 0.12 24.15 -28.94
N PRO A 3 0.39 25.47 -28.93
CA PRO A 3 -0.61 26.46 -29.32
C PRO A 3 -1.08 26.22 -30.77
N GLU A 4 -2.38 26.31 -31.02
CA GLU A 4 -3.02 26.08 -32.33
C GLU A 4 -2.33 26.89 -33.44
N ARG A 5 -2.01 28.15 -33.17
CA ARG A 5 -1.24 29.04 -34.08
C ARG A 5 0.09 28.44 -34.57
N VAL A 6 0.77 27.64 -33.75
CA VAL A 6 2.07 27.04 -34.10
C VAL A 6 1.85 25.81 -34.97
N ARG A 7 0.82 25.00 -34.67
CA ARG A 7 0.44 23.86 -35.49
C ARG A 7 0.03 24.29 -36.89
N ASP A 8 -0.79 25.34 -36.99
CA ASP A 8 -1.26 25.88 -38.27
C ASP A 8 -0.11 26.46 -39.10
N ALA A 9 0.79 27.22 -38.46
CA ALA A 9 1.96 27.79 -39.13
C ALA A 9 2.92 26.73 -39.67
N LEU A 10 3.00 25.57 -39.00
CA LEU A 10 3.83 24.43 -39.42
C LEU A 10 3.09 23.43 -40.31
N GLY A 11 1.80 23.66 -40.61
CA GLY A 11 0.99 22.75 -41.42
C GLY A 11 0.75 21.37 -40.77
N ILE A 12 0.82 21.27 -39.45
CA ILE A 12 0.71 20.01 -38.71
C ILE A 12 -0.75 19.61 -38.55
N GLN A 13 -1.18 18.61 -39.32
CA GLN A 13 -2.56 18.12 -39.33
C GLN A 13 -2.86 17.06 -38.24
N CYS A 14 -1.84 16.48 -37.60
CA CYS A 14 -2.00 15.50 -36.54
C CYS A 14 -2.11 16.14 -35.14
N ASP A 15 -2.80 15.48 -34.23
CA ASP A 15 -2.82 15.84 -32.81
C ASP A 15 -1.54 15.35 -32.13
N LEU A 16 -0.57 16.23 -31.95
CA LEU A 16 0.72 15.92 -31.31
C LEU A 16 0.59 15.45 -29.85
N GLY A 17 -0.55 15.67 -29.20
CA GLY A 17 -0.80 15.19 -27.83
C GLY A 17 -1.20 13.72 -27.73
N ARG A 18 -1.71 13.16 -28.84
CA ARG A 18 -2.36 11.83 -28.86
C ARG A 18 -1.88 10.93 -29.98
N GLN A 19 -1.34 11.50 -31.04
CA GLN A 19 -0.95 10.79 -32.27
C GLN A 19 0.57 10.78 -32.41
N ARG A 20 1.05 9.84 -33.23
CA ARG A 20 2.45 9.75 -33.59
C ARG A 20 2.90 11.03 -34.30
N TRP A 21 4.01 11.61 -33.85
CA TRP A 21 4.59 12.81 -34.43
C TRP A 21 5.13 12.56 -35.85
N PRO A 22 4.93 13.50 -36.78
CA PRO A 22 5.52 13.46 -38.12
C PRO A 22 7.05 13.36 -38.04
N ASP A 23 7.66 12.72 -39.02
CA ASP A 23 9.10 12.45 -39.04
C ASP A 23 9.91 13.76 -39.00
N GLU A 24 9.43 14.82 -39.65
CA GLU A 24 10.04 16.14 -39.67
C GLU A 24 10.11 16.76 -38.28
N ILE A 25 9.07 16.59 -37.46
CA ILE A 25 9.05 17.09 -36.07
C ILE A 25 10.00 16.29 -35.20
N ARG A 26 10.01 14.95 -35.34
CA ARG A 26 10.92 14.09 -34.58
C ARG A 26 12.39 14.39 -34.92
N GLU A 27 12.74 14.51 -36.21
CA GLU A 27 14.10 14.83 -36.62
C GLU A 27 14.49 16.27 -36.25
N GLY A 28 13.55 17.22 -36.28
CA GLY A 28 13.75 18.58 -35.78
C GLY A 28 14.10 18.61 -34.30
N LEU A 29 13.32 17.93 -33.45
CA LEU A 29 13.61 17.84 -32.01
C LEU A 29 14.92 17.08 -31.73
N LYS A 30 15.21 16.01 -32.47
CA LYS A 30 16.52 15.32 -32.41
C LYS A 30 17.68 16.25 -32.77
N ALA A 31 17.51 17.15 -33.74
CA ALA A 31 18.53 18.15 -34.08
C ALA A 31 18.71 19.18 -32.96
N VAL A 32 17.62 19.62 -32.31
CA VAL A 32 17.69 20.48 -31.11
C VAL A 32 18.45 19.80 -29.99
N ALA A 33 18.14 18.53 -29.71
CA ALA A 33 18.82 17.75 -28.68
C ALA A 33 20.32 17.59 -28.97
N ARG A 34 20.70 17.26 -30.22
CA ARG A 34 22.11 17.20 -30.64
C ARG A 34 22.82 18.53 -30.43
N ALA A 35 22.20 19.64 -30.83
CA ALA A 35 22.77 20.97 -30.65
C ALA A 35 22.96 21.31 -29.15
N ALA A 36 22.01 20.94 -28.29
CA ALA A 36 22.13 21.13 -26.85
C ALA A 36 23.26 20.29 -26.24
N VAL A 37 23.42 19.04 -26.67
CA VAL A 37 24.53 18.15 -26.24
C VAL A 37 25.87 18.72 -26.69
N GLU A 38 25.99 19.15 -27.94
CA GLU A 38 27.21 19.79 -28.46
C GLU A 38 27.54 21.08 -27.71
N ALA A 39 26.55 21.93 -27.45
CA ALA A 39 26.72 23.18 -26.72
C ALA A 39 27.15 22.99 -25.26
N THR A 40 26.90 21.82 -24.68
CA THR A 40 27.23 21.49 -23.29
C THR A 40 28.41 20.53 -23.15
N ALA A 41 29.02 20.09 -24.24
CA ALA A 41 30.06 19.05 -24.25
C ALA A 41 31.32 19.41 -23.44
N ASP A 42 31.68 20.70 -23.40
CA ASP A 42 32.85 21.20 -22.67
C ASP A 42 32.52 21.58 -21.21
N ILE A 43 31.27 21.45 -20.77
CA ILE A 43 30.85 21.74 -19.41
C ILE A 43 31.13 20.50 -18.53
N PRO A 44 31.84 20.64 -17.39
CA PRO A 44 32.21 19.49 -16.56
C PRO A 44 31.01 18.83 -15.84
N GLN A 45 29.88 19.55 -15.72
CA GLN A 45 28.65 19.01 -15.16
C GLN A 45 27.88 18.18 -16.19
N ARG A 46 27.26 17.09 -15.74
CA ARG A 46 26.30 16.34 -16.55
C ARG A 46 25.00 17.11 -16.69
N TRP A 47 24.49 17.20 -17.92
CA TRP A 47 23.20 17.79 -18.23
C TRP A 47 22.18 16.72 -18.55
N TYR A 48 20.99 16.86 -17.98
CA TYR A 48 19.84 16.00 -18.24
C TYR A 48 18.72 16.85 -18.81
N PHE A 49 18.08 16.35 -19.86
CA PHE A 49 16.83 16.90 -20.38
C PHE A 49 15.69 16.50 -19.45
N TYR A 50 14.91 17.50 -19.03
CA TYR A 50 13.68 17.35 -18.27
C TYR A 50 12.55 18.00 -19.08
N GLY A 51 11.63 17.17 -19.58
CA GLY A 51 10.58 17.59 -20.50
C GLY A 51 9.27 17.85 -19.78
N VAL A 52 8.49 16.79 -19.63
CA VAL A 52 7.18 16.82 -18.97
C VAL A 52 7.33 16.38 -17.52
N ASP A 53 6.72 17.16 -16.62
CA ASP A 53 6.59 16.87 -15.19
C ASP A 53 5.50 15.82 -14.96
N GLU A 54 5.83 14.77 -14.21
CA GLU A 54 4.93 13.69 -13.78
C GLU A 54 3.98 13.11 -14.87
N PRO A 55 4.46 12.73 -16.07
CA PRO A 55 3.60 12.13 -17.09
C PRO A 55 3.05 10.76 -16.65
N ALA A 56 1.81 10.48 -17.05
CA ALA A 56 1.19 9.15 -16.97
C ALA A 56 1.57 8.27 -18.17
N GLY A 57 1.28 6.96 -18.07
CA GLY A 57 1.59 5.98 -19.11
C GLY A 57 0.94 6.22 -20.48
N ASP A 58 -0.16 6.94 -20.54
CA ASP A 58 -0.88 7.28 -21.77
C ASP A 58 -0.45 8.64 -22.37
N ASN A 59 0.49 9.35 -21.74
CA ASN A 59 1.00 10.62 -22.24
C ASN A 59 1.95 10.43 -23.42
N THR A 60 1.37 10.15 -24.60
CA THR A 60 2.11 9.90 -25.84
C THR A 60 3.00 11.07 -26.27
N TYR A 61 2.66 12.30 -25.86
CA TYR A 61 3.50 13.46 -26.08
C TYR A 61 4.83 13.32 -25.32
N ALA A 62 4.77 13.08 -24.01
CA ALA A 62 5.96 12.96 -23.17
C ALA A 62 6.88 11.84 -23.65
N ILE A 63 6.31 10.68 -23.98
CA ILE A 63 7.07 9.51 -24.45
C ILE A 63 7.83 9.85 -25.74
N GLN A 64 7.18 10.51 -26.70
CA GLN A 64 7.81 10.88 -27.97
C GLN A 64 8.85 12.00 -27.82
N ASP A 65 8.65 12.92 -26.85
CA ASP A 65 9.62 13.96 -26.53
C ASP A 65 10.90 13.35 -25.96
N TYR A 66 10.77 12.50 -24.93
CA TYR A 66 11.91 11.79 -24.36
C TYR A 66 12.62 10.90 -25.37
N GLN A 67 11.88 10.24 -26.27
CA GLN A 67 12.47 9.47 -27.37
C GLN A 67 13.32 10.37 -28.29
N ALA A 68 12.80 11.52 -28.72
CA ALA A 68 13.53 12.42 -29.61
C ALA A 68 14.80 12.99 -28.94
N TRP A 69 14.73 13.35 -27.66
CA TRP A 69 15.89 13.82 -26.91
C TRP A 69 16.93 12.73 -26.67
N HIS A 70 16.49 11.52 -26.34
CA HIS A 70 17.35 10.36 -26.21
C HIS A 70 18.07 10.02 -27.52
N ASP A 71 17.33 9.96 -28.63
CA ASP A 71 17.88 9.70 -29.97
C ASP A 71 18.84 10.82 -30.44
N GLY A 72 18.69 12.02 -29.90
CA GLY A 72 19.61 13.15 -30.10
C GLY A 72 20.89 13.07 -29.25
N GLY A 73 21.02 12.05 -28.39
CA GLY A 73 22.18 11.81 -27.54
C GLY A 73 22.13 12.49 -26.18
N ALA A 74 21.02 13.12 -25.80
CA ALA A 74 20.88 13.73 -24.49
C ALA A 74 20.70 12.68 -23.39
N LEU A 75 21.25 12.95 -22.20
CA LEU A 75 20.80 12.24 -21.00
C LEU A 75 19.40 12.74 -20.66
N THR A 76 18.52 11.85 -20.23
CA THR A 76 17.10 12.13 -20.00
C THR A 76 16.70 11.80 -18.58
N TYR A 77 15.94 12.70 -17.96
CA TYR A 77 15.44 12.62 -16.59
C TYR A 77 13.94 12.91 -16.60
N ALA A 78 13.15 12.13 -15.87
CA ALA A 78 11.71 12.32 -15.77
C ALA A 78 11.22 11.94 -14.38
N THR A 79 10.45 12.82 -13.74
CA THR A 79 9.68 12.55 -12.52
C THR A 79 8.41 11.79 -12.88
N PHE A 80 7.96 10.85 -12.05
CA PHE A 80 6.66 10.19 -12.22
C PHE A 80 6.14 9.53 -10.93
N PHE A 81 4.82 9.52 -10.78
CA PHE A 81 4.11 8.76 -9.74
C PHE A 81 3.40 7.50 -10.30
N ASP A 82 3.18 7.43 -11.62
CA ASP A 82 2.53 6.31 -12.30
C ASP A 82 3.58 5.32 -12.87
N PRO A 83 3.68 4.08 -12.36
CA PRO A 83 4.56 3.06 -12.94
C PRO A 83 4.28 2.73 -14.42
N GLY A 84 3.07 3.01 -14.91
CA GLY A 84 2.70 2.86 -16.32
C GLY A 84 3.56 3.69 -17.25
N PHE A 85 3.98 4.89 -16.84
CA PHE A 85 4.90 5.72 -17.61
C PHE A 85 6.26 5.06 -17.80
N LEU A 86 6.85 4.52 -16.72
CA LEU A 86 8.12 3.81 -16.83
C LEU A 86 8.03 2.63 -17.79
N ALA A 87 6.92 1.89 -17.80
CA ALA A 87 6.74 0.75 -18.70
C ALA A 87 6.86 1.15 -20.19
N GLN A 88 6.39 2.36 -20.54
CA GLN A 88 6.39 2.89 -21.90
C GLN A 88 7.67 3.65 -22.26
N ALA A 89 8.26 4.40 -21.31
CA ALA A 89 9.35 5.33 -21.59
C ALA A 89 10.74 4.79 -21.18
N LYS A 90 10.84 3.65 -20.50
CA LYS A 90 12.11 3.11 -19.95
C LYS A 90 13.30 3.08 -20.92
N GLU A 91 13.05 2.87 -22.21
CA GLU A 91 14.12 2.79 -23.23
C GLU A 91 14.74 4.16 -23.53
N PHE A 92 14.01 5.23 -23.23
CA PHE A 92 14.38 6.61 -23.54
C PHE A 92 14.80 7.40 -22.31
N LEU A 93 14.82 6.78 -21.12
CA LEU A 93 15.18 7.43 -19.87
C LEU A 93 16.59 7.02 -19.43
N THR A 94 17.43 8.00 -19.11
CA THR A 94 18.73 7.75 -18.47
C THR A 94 18.55 7.63 -16.96
N ALA A 95 17.73 8.50 -16.37
CA ALA A 95 17.49 8.62 -14.94
C ALA A 95 15.98 8.72 -14.66
N PRO A 96 15.23 7.61 -14.70
CA PRO A 96 13.86 7.59 -14.19
C PRO A 96 13.85 8.00 -12.71
N CYS A 97 13.00 8.97 -12.37
CA CYS A 97 12.90 9.56 -11.05
C CYS A 97 11.55 9.28 -10.41
N PHE A 98 11.56 8.37 -9.45
CA PHE A 98 10.35 7.89 -8.77
C PHE A 98 9.91 8.91 -7.70
N VAL A 99 8.62 9.20 -7.60
CA VAL A 99 8.06 9.90 -6.43
C VAL A 99 8.34 9.11 -5.15
N VAL A 100 8.57 9.79 -4.02
CA VAL A 100 8.83 9.17 -2.71
C VAL A 100 7.84 8.06 -2.33
N GLY A 101 6.56 8.20 -2.67
CA GLY A 101 5.55 7.17 -2.44
C GLY A 101 5.84 5.82 -3.13
N LEU A 102 6.56 5.83 -4.25
CA LEU A 102 7.01 4.63 -4.95
C LEU A 102 8.30 4.03 -4.36
N VAL A 103 8.91 4.65 -3.36
CA VAL A 103 10.18 4.19 -2.73
C VAL A 103 10.15 4.24 -1.20
N SER A 104 9.03 4.59 -0.58
CA SER A 104 8.86 4.74 0.88
C SER A 104 8.69 3.42 1.64
N SER A 105 8.98 2.28 1.00
CA SER A 105 8.99 0.96 1.63
C SER A 105 10.13 0.12 1.06
N GLU A 106 10.57 -0.90 1.80
CA GLU A 106 11.61 -1.81 1.29
C GLU A 106 11.19 -2.48 -0.01
N THR A 107 9.95 -2.96 -0.05
CA THR A 107 9.39 -3.67 -1.19
C THR A 107 9.35 -2.78 -2.43
N THR A 108 8.86 -1.55 -2.28
CA THR A 108 8.71 -0.63 -3.40
C THR A 108 10.05 -0.06 -3.87
N ALA A 109 10.96 0.29 -2.95
CA ALA A 109 12.32 0.71 -3.29
C ALA A 109 13.13 -0.41 -3.98
N ARG A 110 12.96 -1.67 -3.55
CA ARG A 110 13.57 -2.83 -4.21
C ARG A 110 13.02 -3.00 -5.62
N ALA A 111 11.69 -2.92 -5.80
CA ALA A 111 11.07 -3.02 -7.11
C ALA A 111 11.56 -1.92 -8.07
N ALA A 112 11.67 -0.67 -7.59
CA ALA A 112 12.22 0.45 -8.36
C ALA A 112 13.67 0.19 -8.79
N ARG A 113 14.51 -0.28 -7.86
CA ARG A 113 15.91 -0.64 -8.13
C ARG A 113 16.02 -1.75 -9.18
N GLU A 114 15.26 -2.83 -9.02
CA GLU A 114 15.24 -3.94 -9.97
C GLU A 114 14.74 -3.51 -11.36
N ALA A 115 13.79 -2.57 -11.43
CA ALA A 115 13.33 -2.01 -12.70
C ALA A 115 14.45 -1.22 -13.43
N CYS A 116 15.22 -0.43 -12.69
CA CYS A 116 16.37 0.29 -13.24
C CYS A 116 17.52 -0.65 -13.63
N GLU A 117 17.84 -1.65 -12.80
CA GLU A 117 18.88 -2.65 -13.10
C GLU A 117 18.58 -3.43 -14.39
N LYS A 118 17.32 -3.79 -14.63
CA LYS A 118 16.89 -4.49 -15.86
C LYS A 118 17.11 -3.68 -17.13
N THR A 119 17.12 -2.35 -17.02
CA THR A 119 17.21 -1.42 -18.16
C THR A 119 18.58 -0.74 -18.25
N GLY A 120 19.45 -0.94 -17.25
CA GLY A 120 20.74 -0.25 -17.15
C GLY A 120 20.61 1.24 -16.84
N THR A 121 19.43 1.70 -16.40
CA THR A 121 19.15 3.11 -16.10
C THR A 121 19.58 3.46 -14.68
N GLU A 122 19.74 4.76 -14.41
CA GLU A 122 20.06 5.25 -13.07
C GLU A 122 18.80 5.30 -12.20
N PHE A 123 18.84 4.70 -11.01
CA PHE A 123 17.73 4.79 -10.06
C PHE A 123 17.77 6.14 -9.32
N TRP A 124 16.84 7.04 -9.62
CA TRP A 124 16.68 8.33 -8.93
C TRP A 124 15.32 8.37 -8.23
N TRP A 125 15.16 9.23 -7.22
CA TRP A 125 13.84 9.54 -6.66
C TRP A 125 13.78 10.99 -6.18
N TYR A 126 12.57 11.52 -5.98
CA TYR A 126 12.35 12.85 -5.44
C TYR A 126 11.19 12.85 -4.45
N GLY A 127 11.16 13.87 -3.61
CA GLY A 127 10.16 13.95 -2.53
C GLY A 127 10.63 14.66 -1.27
N THR A 128 11.80 15.31 -1.30
CA THR A 128 12.24 16.23 -0.23
C THR A 128 12.18 17.68 -0.71
N GLY A 129 12.26 18.65 0.21
CA GLY A 129 12.25 20.08 -0.07
C GLY A 129 11.02 20.79 0.51
N SER A 130 10.41 21.66 -0.30
CA SER A 130 9.28 22.50 0.02
C SER A 130 8.03 22.04 -0.76
N TYR A 131 7.09 21.42 -0.04
CA TYR A 131 5.79 20.96 -0.56
C TYR A 131 4.63 21.65 0.16
N VAL A 132 3.52 21.81 -0.54
CA VAL A 132 2.29 22.44 0.00
C VAL A 132 1.05 21.55 -0.11
N ASN A 133 1.09 20.51 -0.96
CA ASN A 133 0.01 19.53 -1.15
C ASN A 133 0.64 18.13 -1.39
N PRO A 134 0.14 17.04 -0.78
CA PRO A 134 -0.91 16.91 0.24
C PRO A 134 -0.46 17.21 1.67
N TYR A 135 0.76 17.70 1.83
CA TYR A 135 1.43 17.82 3.13
C TYR A 135 1.70 19.28 3.48
N PRO A 136 1.41 19.72 4.72
CA PRO A 136 1.76 21.07 5.16
C PRO A 136 3.28 21.26 5.11
N GLN A 137 3.74 22.34 4.49
CA GLN A 137 5.16 22.68 4.32
C GLN A 137 5.95 22.66 5.64
N GLU A 138 5.33 23.07 6.74
CA GLU A 138 5.92 23.12 8.08
C GLU A 138 6.17 21.73 8.67
N THR A 139 5.37 20.74 8.30
CA THR A 139 5.50 19.37 8.83
C THR A 139 6.58 18.55 8.10
N PHE A 140 7.07 19.07 6.97
CA PHE A 140 8.03 18.39 6.11
C PHE A 140 9.50 18.48 6.58
N MET A 141 9.79 19.27 7.62
CA MET A 141 11.16 19.44 8.13
C MET A 141 11.80 18.11 8.56
N PHE A 142 11.06 17.28 9.29
CA PHE A 142 11.56 15.96 9.66
C PHE A 142 11.83 15.13 8.40
N HIS A 143 10.87 15.12 7.47
CA HIS A 143 10.96 14.35 6.22
C HIS A 143 12.18 14.79 5.41
N ASN A 144 12.50 16.07 5.36
CA ASN A 144 13.68 16.57 4.65
C ASN A 144 14.99 15.98 5.17
N ARG A 145 15.17 15.96 6.50
CA ARG A 145 16.36 15.34 7.10
C ARG A 145 16.38 13.84 6.87
N TYR A 146 15.25 13.17 7.10
CA TYR A 146 15.14 11.72 6.96
C TYR A 146 15.32 11.26 5.52
N GLY A 147 14.66 11.96 4.59
CA GLY A 147 14.65 11.76 3.15
C GLY A 147 16.04 11.86 2.54
N ALA A 148 16.66 13.04 2.67
CA ALA A 148 17.98 13.33 2.11
C ALA A 148 19.12 12.50 2.77
N GLY A 149 18.87 11.98 3.98
CA GLY A 149 19.81 11.16 4.72
C GLY A 149 19.55 9.66 4.63
N TYR A 150 18.74 9.17 5.56
CA TYR A 150 18.58 7.74 5.78
C TYR A 150 17.70 7.04 4.76
N LEU A 151 16.61 7.67 4.30
CA LEU A 151 15.81 7.09 3.22
C LEU A 151 16.65 7.00 1.94
N PHE A 152 17.39 8.07 1.60
CA PHE A 152 18.30 8.04 0.46
C PHE A 152 19.34 6.91 0.58
N TRP A 153 19.96 6.74 1.74
CA TRP A 153 20.84 5.59 2.00
C TRP A 153 20.14 4.23 1.79
N LYS A 154 18.94 4.06 2.35
CA LYS A 154 18.20 2.79 2.32
C LYS A 154 17.69 2.42 0.92
N THR A 155 17.21 3.40 0.17
CA THR A 155 16.75 3.19 -1.21
C THR A 155 17.87 2.68 -2.11
N GLY A 156 19.13 3.02 -1.82
CA GLY A 156 20.26 2.68 -2.68
C GLY A 156 20.20 3.37 -4.04
N ALA A 157 19.43 4.45 -4.13
CA ALA A 157 19.34 5.28 -5.32
C ALA A 157 20.67 5.98 -5.59
N LYS A 158 20.91 6.30 -6.86
CA LYS A 158 22.09 7.06 -7.30
C LYS A 158 21.97 8.54 -6.97
N ALA A 159 20.75 9.07 -6.99
CA ALA A 159 20.46 10.46 -6.64
C ALA A 159 19.08 10.59 -5.99
N GLU A 160 18.95 11.64 -5.18
CA GLU A 160 17.72 12.16 -4.60
C GLU A 160 17.58 13.61 -5.04
N VAL A 161 16.37 14.02 -5.41
CA VAL A 161 16.09 15.37 -5.93
C VAL A 161 15.14 16.11 -4.99
N SER A 162 15.56 17.29 -4.55
CA SER A 162 14.72 18.18 -3.73
C SER A 162 13.92 19.16 -4.58
N TRP A 163 12.64 19.30 -4.26
CA TRP A 163 11.67 20.22 -4.88
C TRP A 163 11.18 21.21 -3.83
N THR A 164 11.28 22.53 -3.97
CA THR A 164 12.13 23.34 -4.87
C THR A 164 13.11 24.18 -4.08
N PHE A 165 14.22 24.58 -4.69
CA PHE A 165 15.21 25.46 -4.06
C PHE A 165 14.62 26.83 -3.70
N CYS A 166 14.07 27.55 -4.68
CA CYS A 166 13.41 28.84 -4.51
C CYS A 166 12.43 29.07 -5.67
N ARG A 167 11.13 29.14 -5.37
CA ARG A 167 10.07 29.42 -6.36
C ARG A 167 9.04 30.38 -5.72
N PRO A 168 9.32 31.70 -5.77
CA PRO A 168 8.46 32.71 -5.19
C PRO A 168 7.20 32.97 -6.04
N HIS A 169 6.16 33.46 -5.40
CA HIS A 169 4.86 33.86 -5.90
C HIS A 169 4.58 35.27 -5.39
N GLU A 170 4.34 36.22 -6.31
CA GLU A 170 3.99 37.60 -5.93
C GLU A 170 5.02 38.23 -4.97
N ASP A 171 4.67 38.56 -3.71
CA ASP A 171 5.62 39.04 -2.69
C ASP A 171 6.24 37.86 -1.94
N VAL A 172 7.56 37.69 -2.12
CA VAL A 172 8.31 36.57 -1.55
C VAL A 172 8.35 36.51 -0.03
N PHE A 173 7.91 37.55 0.68
CA PHE A 173 7.81 37.56 2.14
C PHE A 173 6.37 37.46 2.65
N ASN A 174 5.43 37.13 1.76
CA ASN A 174 4.01 36.97 2.07
C ASN A 174 3.45 35.63 1.55
N ASP A 175 3.54 34.59 2.38
CA ASP A 175 3.11 33.21 2.09
C ASP A 175 1.64 32.99 1.64
N PHE A 176 0.83 34.04 1.50
CA PHE A 176 -0.62 33.93 1.25
C PHE A 176 -1.13 34.78 0.07
N ASP A 177 -0.29 35.54 -0.62
CA ASP A 177 -0.75 36.36 -1.74
C ASP A 177 -0.70 35.66 -3.09
N GLY A 178 0.14 34.65 -3.26
CA GLY A 178 0.41 33.90 -4.50
C GLY A 178 -0.79 33.24 -5.20
N SER A 179 -2.02 33.45 -4.73
CA SER A 179 -3.26 32.96 -5.35
C SER A 179 -3.50 33.45 -6.78
N GLN A 180 -3.00 34.62 -7.18
CA GLN A 180 -3.12 35.06 -8.59
C GLN A 180 -2.09 34.33 -9.46
N ALA A 181 -0.88 34.11 -8.92
CA ALA A 181 0.18 33.39 -9.62
C ALA A 181 -0.11 31.88 -9.72
N ASN A 182 -0.59 31.26 -8.65
CA ASN A 182 -0.84 29.83 -8.55
C ASN A 182 -1.98 29.54 -7.56
N PRO A 183 -3.24 29.44 -8.03
CA PRO A 183 -4.38 29.19 -7.15
C PRO A 183 -4.39 27.78 -6.55
N ALA A 184 -3.65 26.83 -7.14
CA ALA A 184 -3.57 25.45 -6.63
C ALA A 184 -2.58 25.32 -5.47
N GLU A 185 -1.51 26.12 -5.49
CA GLU A 185 -0.43 26.14 -4.51
C GLU A 185 -0.05 27.60 -4.22
N PRO A 186 -0.91 28.35 -3.51
CA PRO A 186 -0.74 29.80 -3.35
C PRO A 186 0.38 30.19 -2.38
N LYS A 187 0.91 29.22 -1.64
CA LYS A 187 1.94 29.41 -0.64
C LYS A 187 3.34 29.24 -1.23
N GLU A 188 4.30 29.97 -0.67
CA GLU A 188 5.65 30.01 -1.20
C GLU A 188 6.42 28.70 -1.18
N GLN A 189 6.98 28.34 -2.34
CA GLN A 189 7.74 27.11 -2.55
C GLN A 189 9.25 27.39 -2.46
N ALA A 190 9.67 27.92 -1.32
CA ALA A 190 11.05 28.31 -1.04
C ALA A 190 11.70 27.45 0.05
N THR A 191 12.59 26.53 -0.34
CA THR A 191 13.48 25.87 0.63
C THR A 191 14.49 26.86 1.20
N ALA A 192 14.97 27.81 0.39
CA ALA A 192 15.72 28.98 0.83
C ALA A 192 15.08 30.26 0.28
N TYR A 193 14.98 31.29 1.10
CA TYR A 193 14.39 32.58 0.69
C TYR A 193 15.47 33.45 0.04
N PRO A 194 15.13 34.30 -0.95
CA PRO A 194 16.07 35.28 -1.46
C PRO A 194 16.27 36.41 -0.44
N HIS A 195 17.51 36.88 -0.30
CA HIS A 195 17.83 38.10 0.44
C HIS A 195 17.78 39.29 -0.51
N LEU A 196 16.74 40.12 -0.39
CA LEU A 196 16.58 41.36 -1.14
C LEU A 196 16.73 42.55 -0.17
N LEU A 197 17.45 43.61 -0.57
CA LEU A 197 17.53 44.84 0.24
C LEU A 197 16.27 45.71 0.09
N ARG A 198 15.50 45.51 -0.97
CA ARG A 198 14.19 46.12 -1.22
C ARG A 198 13.21 45.03 -1.63
N PRO A 199 11.97 45.01 -1.09
CA PRO A 199 10.94 44.04 -1.48
C PRO A 199 10.76 44.01 -3.00
N ASP A 200 10.72 42.80 -3.56
CA ASP A 200 10.52 42.48 -4.99
C ASP A 200 11.48 43.14 -5.99
N ASP A 201 12.57 43.76 -5.51
CA ASP A 201 13.61 44.32 -6.36
C ASP A 201 14.80 43.37 -6.47
N TRP A 202 14.73 42.48 -7.46
CA TRP A 202 15.77 41.50 -7.79
C TRP A 202 17.13 42.14 -8.12
N THR A 203 17.20 43.43 -8.46
CA THR A 203 18.48 44.13 -8.64
C THR A 203 19.25 44.30 -7.32
N THR A 204 18.58 44.11 -6.19
CA THR A 204 19.15 44.21 -4.85
C THR A 204 19.53 42.88 -4.20
N TYR A 205 19.46 41.78 -4.95
CA TYR A 205 19.77 40.44 -4.46
C TYR A 205 21.16 40.35 -3.81
N GLN A 206 21.21 39.88 -2.57
CA GLN A 206 22.43 39.71 -1.77
C GLN A 206 22.83 38.24 -1.59
N GLY A 207 21.96 37.29 -1.92
CA GLY A 207 22.19 35.86 -1.67
C GLY A 207 20.94 35.14 -1.16
N ALA A 208 21.11 33.91 -0.69
CA ALA A 208 20.04 33.11 -0.10
C ALA A 208 20.04 33.19 1.44
N ILE A 209 18.85 33.21 2.02
CA ILE A 209 18.57 33.11 3.45
C ILE A 209 18.23 31.64 3.75
N PRO A 210 19.00 30.95 4.61
CA PRO A 210 18.70 29.58 4.99
C PRO A 210 17.42 29.53 5.82
N THR A 211 16.61 28.49 5.60
CA THR A 211 15.43 28.17 6.42
C THR A 211 15.68 26.92 7.27
N ILE A 212 14.75 26.61 8.17
CA ILE A 212 14.79 25.34 8.90
C ILE A 212 14.65 24.14 7.94
N ALA A 213 13.88 24.27 6.85
CA ALA A 213 13.77 23.23 5.83
C ALA A 213 15.11 23.00 5.09
N TRP A 214 15.84 24.08 4.78
CA TRP A 214 17.18 24.01 4.21
C TRP A 214 18.18 23.35 5.15
N GLU A 215 18.19 23.75 6.43
CA GLU A 215 19.09 23.16 7.42
C GLU A 215 18.73 21.69 7.70
N ALA A 216 17.45 21.30 7.63
CA ALA A 216 17.03 19.90 7.73
C ALA A 216 17.58 19.05 6.57
N LEU A 217 17.51 19.53 5.32
CA LEU A 217 18.14 18.86 4.17
C LEU A 217 19.65 18.72 4.37
N ARG A 218 20.32 19.80 4.81
CA ARG A 218 21.77 19.78 5.07
C ARG A 218 22.14 18.77 6.14
N GLU A 219 21.36 18.69 7.22
CA GLU A 219 21.52 17.68 8.23
C GLU A 219 21.33 16.27 7.66
N GLY A 220 20.32 16.05 6.80
CA GLY A 220 20.11 14.76 6.13
C GLY A 220 21.31 14.37 5.27
N ILE A 221 21.82 15.30 4.46
CA ILE A 221 23.02 15.09 3.65
C ILE A 221 24.22 14.71 4.53
N ASP A 222 24.39 15.36 5.68
CA ASP A 222 25.42 14.97 6.63
C ASP A 222 25.17 13.57 7.21
N ASP A 223 23.93 13.20 7.58
CA ASP A 223 23.59 11.84 8.01
C ASP A 223 24.04 10.78 6.98
N TYR A 224 23.78 11.03 5.69
CA TYR A 224 24.25 10.18 4.59
C TYR A 224 25.79 10.14 4.52
N ARG A 225 26.46 11.30 4.56
CA ARG A 225 27.92 11.40 4.48
C ARG A 225 28.62 10.66 5.61
N TYR A 226 28.05 10.66 6.81
CA TYR A 226 28.57 9.88 7.94
C TYR A 226 28.47 8.38 7.66
N LEU A 227 27.33 7.87 7.20
CA LEU A 227 27.18 6.44 6.84
C LEU A 227 28.12 6.05 5.70
N TYR A 228 28.24 6.88 4.68
CA TYR A 228 29.17 6.67 3.57
C TYR A 228 30.63 6.65 4.05
N THR A 229 31.02 7.61 4.89
CA THR A 229 32.37 7.67 5.45
C THR A 229 32.67 6.42 6.29
N LEU A 230 31.71 5.96 7.10
CA LEU A 230 31.86 4.74 7.89
C LEU A 230 32.02 3.52 6.98
N SER A 231 31.21 3.37 5.94
CA SER A 231 31.31 2.23 5.02
C SER A 231 32.68 2.17 4.33
N GLN A 232 33.20 3.30 3.86
CA GLN A 232 34.53 3.39 3.29
C GLN A 232 35.63 3.09 4.32
N THR A 233 35.48 3.58 5.55
CA THR A 233 36.44 3.34 6.64
C THR A 233 36.45 1.87 7.06
N ILE A 234 35.30 1.20 7.10
CA ILE A 234 35.17 -0.24 7.33
C ILE A 234 35.92 -1.01 6.26
N GLN A 235 35.74 -0.66 4.98
CA GLN A 235 36.41 -1.35 3.88
C GLN A 235 37.94 -1.20 3.99
N GLN A 236 38.45 0.02 4.21
CA GLN A 236 39.87 0.27 4.45
C GLN A 236 40.42 -0.54 5.64
N ALA A 237 39.64 -0.68 6.71
CA ALA A 237 40.03 -1.44 7.90
C ALA A 237 40.02 -2.96 7.67
N LYS A 238 39.09 -3.49 6.85
CA LYS A 238 39.07 -4.90 6.42
C LYS A 238 40.31 -5.24 5.58
N ASP A 239 40.74 -4.32 4.73
CA ASP A 239 41.91 -4.49 3.85
C ASP A 239 43.25 -4.21 4.56
N SER A 240 43.21 -3.77 5.81
CA SER A 240 44.41 -3.40 6.57
C SER A 240 45.21 -4.64 7.01
N PRO A 241 46.56 -4.57 7.03
CA PRO A 241 47.40 -5.60 7.65
C PRO A 241 47.21 -5.67 9.18
N ASN A 242 46.66 -4.62 9.80
CA ASN A 242 46.39 -4.60 11.23
C ASN A 242 45.20 -5.50 11.61
N GLN A 243 45.47 -6.60 12.32
CA GLN A 243 44.43 -7.54 12.77
C GLN A 243 43.33 -6.86 13.59
N ARG A 244 43.71 -5.92 14.47
CA ARG A 244 42.75 -5.17 15.28
C ARG A 244 41.82 -4.33 14.42
N ALA A 245 42.32 -3.71 13.35
CA ALA A 245 41.49 -2.94 12.42
C ALA A 245 40.46 -3.85 11.74
N ARG A 246 40.86 -5.06 11.32
CA ARG A 246 39.94 -6.04 10.70
C ARG A 246 38.84 -6.51 11.66
N GLU A 247 39.19 -6.81 12.91
CA GLU A 247 38.22 -7.22 13.94
C GLU A 247 37.20 -6.11 14.25
N LEU A 248 37.69 -4.86 14.40
CA LEU A 248 36.82 -3.70 14.60
C LEU A 248 35.94 -3.42 13.38
N ALA A 249 36.45 -3.65 12.16
CA ALA A 249 35.68 -3.45 10.94
C ALA A 249 34.47 -4.39 10.85
N ASN A 250 34.62 -5.65 11.27
CA ASN A 250 33.51 -6.60 11.31
C ASN A 250 32.43 -6.15 12.31
N ARG A 251 32.83 -5.75 13.51
CA ARG A 251 31.90 -5.23 14.54
C ARG A 251 31.21 -3.93 14.10
N ALA A 252 31.96 -3.02 13.45
CA ALA A 252 31.42 -1.77 12.93
C ALA A 252 30.42 -2.01 11.79
N GLN A 253 30.68 -2.99 10.90
CA GLN A 253 29.73 -3.42 9.88
C GLN A 253 28.43 -3.93 10.50
N GLU A 254 28.51 -4.88 11.43
CA GLU A 254 27.34 -5.42 12.12
C GLU A 254 26.51 -4.33 12.83
N THR A 255 27.20 -3.35 13.43
CA THR A 255 26.55 -2.23 14.12
C THR A 255 25.92 -1.27 13.11
N MET A 256 26.59 -0.94 12.01
CA MET A 256 26.05 -0.09 10.94
C MET A 256 24.80 -0.72 10.31
N ASP A 257 24.87 -2.01 9.98
CA ASP A 257 23.75 -2.75 9.41
C ASP A 257 22.54 -2.73 10.37
N ALA A 258 22.79 -2.96 11.67
CA ALA A 258 21.74 -2.91 12.69
C ALA A 258 21.16 -1.49 12.89
N LEU A 259 21.98 -0.43 12.80
CA LEU A 259 21.51 0.95 12.85
C LEU A 259 20.60 1.26 11.66
N VAL A 260 20.99 0.88 10.45
CA VAL A 260 20.23 1.10 9.21
C VAL A 260 18.94 0.28 9.20
N GLU A 261 18.97 -0.97 9.66
CA GLU A 261 17.80 -1.84 9.84
C GLU A 261 16.81 -1.24 10.84
N ALA A 262 17.31 -0.63 11.91
CA ALA A 262 16.49 -0.03 12.96
C ALA A 262 15.83 1.30 12.56
N ILE A 263 16.32 1.98 11.53
CA ILE A 263 15.68 3.17 10.97
C ILE A 263 14.43 2.71 10.19
N PRO A 264 13.24 3.28 10.42
CA PRO A 264 12.02 2.88 9.71
C PRO A 264 12.09 3.16 8.21
N TRP A 265 11.25 2.50 7.41
CA TRP A 265 11.06 2.77 5.97
C TRP A 265 9.95 3.80 5.69
N ALA A 266 8.87 3.79 6.49
CA ALA A 266 7.68 4.60 6.24
C ALA A 266 7.87 6.09 6.59
N ASN A 267 7.08 6.95 5.91
CA ASN A 267 7.03 8.40 6.10
C ASN A 267 6.42 8.75 7.48
N PRO A 268 7.16 9.37 8.40
CA PRO A 268 6.69 9.66 9.77
C PRO A 268 5.74 10.85 9.88
N MET A 269 5.22 11.34 8.76
CA MET A 269 4.03 12.20 8.75
C MET A 269 2.79 11.52 9.35
N VAL A 270 2.81 10.19 9.49
CA VAL A 270 1.76 9.41 10.13
C VAL A 270 2.34 8.61 11.31
N ALA A 271 2.02 9.06 12.52
CA ALA A 271 2.29 8.42 13.82
C ALA A 271 3.78 8.25 14.22
N GLN A 272 4.21 9.11 15.15
CA GLN A 272 5.54 9.22 15.75
C GLN A 272 6.07 7.94 16.41
N THR A 273 7.24 7.48 15.96
CA THR A 273 8.20 6.71 16.78
C THR A 273 9.69 7.03 16.50
N PHE A 274 10.00 7.72 15.39
CA PHE A 274 11.37 8.06 14.99
C PHE A 274 11.53 9.57 14.81
N GLU A 275 12.26 10.21 15.73
CA GLU A 275 12.37 11.67 15.88
C GLU A 275 13.77 12.20 15.56
N THR A 276 13.90 13.51 15.31
CA THR A 276 15.17 14.18 14.98
C THR A 276 16.27 13.90 16.01
N ASP A 277 15.91 13.78 17.29
CA ASP A 277 16.85 13.42 18.37
C ASP A 277 17.42 11.99 18.21
N ARG A 278 16.59 11.03 17.78
CA ARG A 278 17.06 9.67 17.45
C ARG A 278 17.99 9.68 16.25
N MET A 279 17.67 10.45 15.21
CA MET A 279 18.55 10.64 14.05
C MET A 279 19.92 11.19 14.48
N GLN A 280 19.93 12.20 15.36
CA GLN A 280 21.16 12.78 15.87
C GLN A 280 22.02 11.77 16.64
N ARG A 281 21.39 10.91 17.45
CA ARG A 281 22.09 9.83 18.15
C ARG A 281 22.66 8.77 17.21
N VAL A 282 21.94 8.41 16.13
CA VAL A 282 22.45 7.50 15.10
C VAL A 282 23.70 8.10 14.45
N ARG A 283 23.66 9.37 13.99
CA ARG A 283 24.84 10.07 13.44
C ARG A 283 26.03 10.02 14.39
N ARG A 284 25.80 10.28 15.69
CA ARG A 284 26.85 10.25 16.71
C ARG A 284 27.48 8.87 16.86
N GLU A 285 26.67 7.81 16.82
CA GLU A 285 27.19 6.45 16.93
C GLU A 285 28.02 6.08 15.69
N VAL A 286 27.56 6.43 14.49
CA VAL A 286 28.33 6.30 13.25
C VAL A 286 29.66 7.06 13.34
N ALA A 287 29.66 8.28 13.85
CA ALA A 287 30.86 9.08 14.08
C ALA A 287 31.86 8.38 15.03
N ASN A 288 31.37 7.78 16.11
CA ASN A 288 32.21 7.06 17.07
C ASN A 288 32.90 5.86 16.41
N LEU A 289 32.16 5.08 15.61
CA LEU A 289 32.71 3.95 14.87
C LEU A 289 33.81 4.38 13.88
N ILE A 290 33.60 5.52 13.18
CA ILE A 290 34.63 6.11 12.31
C ILE A 290 35.89 6.43 13.11
N VAL A 291 35.76 7.13 14.24
CA VAL A 291 36.91 7.51 15.08
C VAL A 291 37.65 6.28 15.60
N GLU A 292 36.93 5.26 16.08
CA GLU A 292 37.50 4.00 16.57
C GLU A 292 38.32 3.28 15.48
N LEU A 293 37.75 3.15 14.27
CA LEU A 293 38.44 2.52 13.13
C LEU A 293 39.65 3.33 12.66
N ARG A 294 39.55 4.66 12.59
CA ARG A 294 40.67 5.54 12.20
C ARG A 294 41.82 5.50 13.22
N GLY A 295 41.51 5.39 14.50
CA GLY A 295 42.50 5.16 15.55
C GLY A 295 43.24 3.83 15.35
N ALA A 296 42.51 2.75 15.07
CA ALA A 296 43.11 1.44 14.80
C ALA A 296 43.98 1.42 13.52
N LEU A 297 43.50 2.06 12.45
CA LEU A 297 44.24 2.19 11.18
C LEU A 297 45.54 2.99 11.32
N SER A 298 45.56 4.00 12.19
CA SER A 298 46.74 4.84 12.45
C SER A 298 47.70 4.27 13.50
N GLY A 299 47.42 3.07 14.05
CA GLY A 299 48.26 2.45 15.07
C GLY A 299 48.20 3.13 16.43
N GLN A 300 47.22 4.01 16.66
CA GLN A 300 47.01 4.64 17.96
C GLN A 300 46.64 3.58 19.02
N ARG A 301 47.26 3.68 20.20
CA ARG A 301 46.89 2.87 21.38
C ARG A 301 45.50 3.29 21.86
N ASP A 302 44.81 2.37 22.53
CA ASP A 302 43.46 2.57 23.09
C ASP A 302 43.24 3.97 23.66
N VAL A 303 42.30 4.71 23.06
CA VAL A 303 41.34 5.42 23.90
C VAL A 303 40.34 4.34 24.31
N LYS A 304 40.31 3.96 25.59
CA LYS A 304 39.29 3.01 26.09
C LYS A 304 37.90 3.62 25.93
N THR A 305 37.29 3.53 24.77
CA THR A 305 35.85 3.73 24.61
C THR A 305 35.19 2.48 25.16
N GLN A 306 34.80 2.52 26.44
CA GLN A 306 33.98 1.45 26.99
C GLN A 306 32.71 1.35 26.12
N PRO A 307 32.40 0.17 25.56
CA PRO A 307 31.18 0.00 24.80
C PRO A 307 30.01 0.35 25.72
N ARG A 308 29.13 1.21 25.22
CA ARG A 308 28.05 1.79 26.00
C ARG A 308 27.11 0.69 26.46
N THR A 309 26.92 0.61 27.76
CA THR A 309 25.96 -0.30 28.38
C THR A 309 24.69 0.50 28.66
N ALA A 310 23.55 0.00 28.21
CA ALA A 310 22.25 0.51 28.58
C ALA A 310 21.49 -0.56 29.37
N ARG A 311 20.87 -0.14 30.48
CA ARG A 311 19.84 -0.90 31.17
C ARG A 311 18.51 -0.56 30.54
N ILE A 312 17.92 -1.53 29.87
CA ILE A 312 16.61 -1.40 29.25
C ILE A 312 15.59 -2.31 29.94
N THR A 313 14.31 -1.98 29.80
CA THR A 313 13.21 -2.86 30.22
C THR A 313 12.40 -3.29 29.01
N LEU A 314 12.44 -4.57 28.66
CA LEU A 314 11.59 -5.13 27.62
C LEU A 314 10.19 -5.37 28.17
N ARG A 315 9.19 -4.66 27.64
CA ARG A 315 7.76 -4.83 27.96
C ARG A 315 7.13 -5.81 26.99
N ILE A 316 7.28 -7.10 27.28
CA ILE A 316 6.79 -8.18 26.44
C ILE A 316 5.28 -8.33 26.67
N ARG A 317 4.47 -8.23 25.62
CA ARG A 317 3.01 -8.39 25.70
C ARG A 317 2.50 -9.20 24.52
N THR A 318 1.69 -10.23 24.77
CA THR A 318 0.93 -10.87 23.70
C THR A 318 -0.28 -10.02 23.32
N VAL A 319 -0.47 -9.80 22.02
CA VAL A 319 -1.57 -9.00 21.45
C VAL A 319 -2.44 -9.88 20.55
N PRO A 320 -3.75 -9.57 20.41
CA PRO A 320 -4.65 -10.35 19.56
C PRO A 320 -4.25 -10.24 18.09
N LEU A 321 -4.59 -11.26 17.32
CA LEU A 321 -4.43 -11.29 15.88
C LEU A 321 -5.62 -10.60 15.21
N ARG A 322 -5.39 -9.50 14.48
CA ARG A 322 -6.48 -8.73 13.84
C ARG A 322 -7.28 -9.56 12.82
N THR A 323 -6.63 -10.43 12.06
CA THR A 323 -7.30 -11.27 11.06
C THR A 323 -8.28 -12.28 11.68
N ALA A 324 -8.13 -12.60 12.96
CA ALA A 324 -9.09 -13.46 13.67
C ALA A 324 -10.44 -12.78 13.93
N GLU A 325 -10.52 -11.47 13.76
CA GLU A 325 -11.74 -10.67 13.93
C GLU A 325 -12.47 -10.45 12.60
N HIS A 326 -11.95 -11.02 11.49
CA HIS A 326 -12.56 -10.88 10.18
C HIS A 326 -13.92 -11.58 10.09
N LEU A 327 -14.91 -10.86 9.57
CA LEU A 327 -16.22 -11.41 9.24
C LEU A 327 -16.11 -12.49 8.14
N PRO A 328 -16.97 -13.53 8.17
CA PRO A 328 -17.08 -14.50 7.08
C PRO A 328 -17.34 -13.84 5.74
N LEU A 329 -16.88 -14.45 4.65
CA LEU A 329 -17.28 -14.07 3.30
C LEU A 329 -18.76 -14.47 3.13
N PRO A 330 -19.66 -13.51 2.85
CA PRO A 330 -21.06 -13.84 2.60
C PRO A 330 -21.20 -14.50 1.23
N ALA A 331 -22.26 -15.28 1.07
CA ALA A 331 -22.55 -16.00 -0.16
C ALA A 331 -24.05 -15.89 -0.48
N LEU A 332 -24.37 -15.80 -1.78
CA LEU A 332 -25.74 -15.73 -2.27
C LEU A 332 -25.95 -16.66 -3.46
N ALA A 333 -27.19 -17.14 -3.59
CA ALA A 333 -27.64 -17.89 -4.76
C ALA A 333 -28.17 -16.93 -5.82
N VAL A 334 -27.68 -17.04 -7.06
CA VAL A 334 -28.12 -16.22 -8.19
C VAL A 334 -29.15 -16.99 -8.99
N ALA A 335 -30.39 -16.51 -8.97
CA ALA A 335 -31.47 -17.12 -9.73
C ALA A 335 -31.34 -16.83 -11.23
N ARG A 336 -31.81 -17.78 -12.04
CA ARG A 336 -32.00 -17.58 -13.47
C ARG A 336 -33.40 -17.03 -13.71
N VAL A 337 -33.51 -16.00 -14.53
CA VAL A 337 -34.79 -15.40 -14.93
C VAL A 337 -35.11 -15.75 -16.37
N ASP A 338 -36.40 -15.96 -16.67
CA ASP A 338 -36.88 -16.21 -18.03
C ASP A 338 -37.28 -14.91 -18.75
N ALA A 339 -37.71 -13.90 -17.98
CA ALA A 339 -37.96 -12.54 -18.45
C ALA A 339 -36.95 -11.60 -17.76
N PRO A 340 -36.12 -10.86 -18.53
CA PRO A 340 -35.19 -9.91 -17.95
C PRO A 340 -35.94 -8.72 -17.34
N PRO A 341 -35.45 -8.13 -16.23
CA PRO A 341 -36.04 -6.93 -15.64
C PRO A 341 -35.93 -5.75 -16.59
N ARG A 342 -36.82 -4.78 -16.42
CA ARG A 342 -36.72 -3.51 -17.10
C ARG A 342 -35.79 -2.61 -16.30
N VAL A 343 -34.67 -2.20 -16.89
CA VAL A 343 -33.73 -1.27 -16.25
C VAL A 343 -34.32 0.14 -16.25
N ASP A 344 -35.16 0.45 -15.25
CA ASP A 344 -35.76 1.77 -15.05
C ASP A 344 -35.62 2.33 -13.62
N GLY A 345 -35.05 1.53 -12.72
CA GLY A 345 -34.73 1.88 -11.34
C GLY A 345 -35.89 1.64 -10.36
N LEU A 346 -37.06 1.19 -10.80
CA LEU A 346 -38.26 1.09 -9.95
C LEU A 346 -38.34 -0.19 -9.10
N LEU A 347 -37.53 -1.20 -9.38
CA LEU A 347 -37.48 -2.49 -8.67
C LEU A 347 -38.84 -3.20 -8.50
N ASP A 348 -39.79 -2.97 -9.40
CA ASP A 348 -41.14 -3.53 -9.37
C ASP A 348 -41.29 -4.81 -10.22
N ASP A 349 -40.22 -5.24 -10.89
CA ASP A 349 -40.16 -6.52 -11.59
C ASP A 349 -40.23 -7.72 -10.63
N GLN A 350 -41.00 -8.74 -11.03
CA GLN A 350 -41.24 -9.95 -10.24
C GLN A 350 -39.96 -10.68 -9.81
N CYS A 351 -38.88 -10.58 -10.60
CA CYS A 351 -37.62 -11.24 -10.26
C CYS A 351 -36.98 -10.70 -8.99
N TRP A 352 -37.31 -9.48 -8.54
CA TRP A 352 -36.74 -8.90 -7.33
C TRP A 352 -37.45 -9.35 -6.04
N GLU A 353 -38.75 -9.63 -6.11
CA GLU A 353 -39.58 -9.98 -4.95
C GLU A 353 -39.26 -11.37 -4.36
N ALA A 354 -39.01 -12.35 -5.24
CA ALA A 354 -38.87 -13.76 -4.83
C ALA A 354 -37.46 -14.14 -4.37
N LEU A 355 -36.52 -13.19 -4.38
CA LEU A 355 -35.10 -13.47 -4.21
C LEU A 355 -34.51 -12.94 -2.91
N GLN A 356 -33.51 -13.67 -2.43
CA GLN A 356 -32.72 -13.26 -1.28
C GLN A 356 -31.81 -12.10 -1.69
N ALA A 357 -32.04 -10.94 -1.09
CA ALA A 357 -31.15 -9.80 -1.22
C ALA A 357 -29.83 -10.05 -0.46
N ALA A 358 -28.73 -9.56 -1.02
CA ALA A 358 -27.54 -9.21 -0.25
C ALA A 358 -27.91 -8.05 0.69
N ALA A 359 -27.86 -8.31 2.00
CA ALA A 359 -28.20 -7.37 3.05
C ALA A 359 -27.07 -7.32 4.10
N ASP A 360 -27.27 -6.58 5.19
CA ASP A 360 -26.30 -6.47 6.30
C ASP A 360 -24.93 -5.90 5.90
N PHE A 361 -24.96 -4.86 5.07
CA PHE A 361 -23.76 -4.12 4.68
C PHE A 361 -22.97 -3.65 5.91
N ARG A 362 -21.65 -3.67 5.77
CA ARG A 362 -20.68 -3.41 6.83
C ARG A 362 -19.75 -2.28 6.44
N ASP A 363 -19.36 -1.47 7.41
CA ASP A 363 -18.26 -0.53 7.25
C ASP A 363 -17.01 -1.28 6.79
N ILE A 364 -16.30 -0.72 5.81
CA ILE A 364 -15.16 -1.40 5.20
C ILE A 364 -13.90 -1.39 6.05
N TYR A 365 -13.79 -0.58 7.09
CA TYR A 365 -12.59 -0.50 7.93
C TYR A 365 -12.65 -1.44 9.13
N ASP A 366 -13.79 -1.51 9.80
CA ASP A 366 -13.92 -2.27 11.06
C ASP A 366 -15.01 -3.36 11.03
N GLY A 367 -15.85 -3.40 9.99
CA GLY A 367 -16.94 -4.37 9.87
C GLY A 367 -18.16 -4.04 10.74
N ALA A 368 -18.27 -2.83 11.28
CA ALA A 368 -19.46 -2.37 11.98
C ALA A 368 -20.68 -2.35 11.04
N PRO A 369 -21.92 -2.49 11.56
CA PRO A 369 -23.12 -2.35 10.73
C PRO A 369 -23.16 -1.00 10.00
N ALA A 370 -23.56 -1.00 8.73
CA ALA A 370 -23.74 0.22 7.95
C ALA A 370 -24.75 1.18 8.63
N PRO A 371 -24.49 2.51 8.60
CA PRO A 371 -25.36 3.49 9.24
C PRO A 371 -26.72 3.65 8.54
N ALA A 372 -26.80 3.27 7.26
CA ALA A 372 -28.02 3.30 6.46
C ALA A 372 -28.26 1.93 5.81
N PRO A 373 -29.50 1.36 5.92
CA PRO A 373 -29.82 0.09 5.30
C PRO A 373 -29.62 0.11 3.79
N THR A 374 -29.02 -0.96 3.28
CA THR A 374 -28.79 -1.18 1.84
C THR A 374 -29.10 -2.63 1.53
N ARG A 375 -29.80 -2.85 0.41
CA ARG A 375 -30.12 -4.18 -0.14
C ARG A 375 -29.67 -4.22 -1.58
N ALA A 376 -29.10 -5.35 -2.00
CA ALA A 376 -28.73 -5.56 -3.39
C ALA A 376 -29.21 -6.92 -3.89
N TRP A 377 -29.48 -7.02 -5.18
CA TRP A 377 -29.90 -8.26 -5.84
C TRP A 377 -29.04 -8.52 -7.06
N LEU A 378 -28.91 -9.81 -7.39
CA LEU A 378 -28.20 -10.28 -8.56
C LEU A 378 -28.99 -11.43 -9.18
N VAL A 379 -29.37 -11.27 -10.44
CA VAL A 379 -30.00 -12.31 -11.26
C VAL A 379 -29.29 -12.43 -12.59
N GLN A 380 -29.59 -13.49 -13.32
CA GLN A 380 -28.96 -13.74 -14.61
C GLN A 380 -29.91 -14.40 -15.60
N ASP A 381 -29.57 -14.30 -16.87
CA ASP A 381 -30.04 -15.20 -17.91
C ASP A 381 -28.83 -15.75 -18.70
N ASP A 382 -29.04 -16.14 -19.96
CA ASP A 382 -27.96 -16.60 -20.82
C ASP A 382 -27.13 -15.45 -21.42
N ARG A 383 -27.66 -14.22 -21.41
CA ARG A 383 -27.11 -13.03 -22.07
C ARG A 383 -26.40 -12.08 -21.10
N ALA A 384 -26.94 -11.88 -19.90
CA ALA A 384 -26.44 -10.87 -18.98
C ALA A 384 -26.61 -11.25 -17.50
N LEU A 385 -25.91 -10.47 -16.67
CA LEU A 385 -26.22 -10.24 -15.26
C LEU A 385 -27.08 -8.99 -15.13
N TYR A 386 -28.04 -9.04 -14.22
CA TYR A 386 -28.83 -7.88 -13.85
C TYR A 386 -28.63 -7.63 -12.36
N VAL A 387 -28.32 -6.38 -12.02
CA VAL A 387 -27.96 -5.96 -10.68
C VAL A 387 -28.90 -4.85 -10.25
N ALA A 388 -29.37 -4.94 -9.01
CA ALA A 388 -30.22 -3.94 -8.39
C ALA A 388 -29.69 -3.56 -7.02
N PHE A 389 -29.84 -2.28 -6.66
CA PHE A 389 -29.60 -1.74 -5.33
C PHE A 389 -30.81 -0.95 -4.86
N GLU A 390 -31.18 -1.14 -3.59
CA GLU A 390 -32.11 -0.29 -2.86
C GLU A 390 -31.37 0.28 -1.65
N CYS A 391 -31.26 1.61 -1.62
CA CYS A 391 -30.52 2.35 -0.62
C CYS A 391 -31.47 3.24 0.16
N ALA A 392 -31.77 2.88 1.41
CA ALA A 392 -32.48 3.78 2.31
C ALA A 392 -31.58 4.98 2.61
N GLU A 393 -32.13 6.19 2.55
CA GLU A 393 -31.40 7.42 2.84
C GLU A 393 -32.32 8.43 3.53
N PRO A 394 -32.13 8.71 4.83
CA PRO A 394 -32.97 9.66 5.55
C PRO A 394 -32.77 11.12 5.13
N PHE A 395 -31.64 11.48 4.51
CA PHE A 395 -31.31 12.85 4.12
C PHE A 395 -31.24 13.03 2.60
N MET A 396 -32.31 12.62 1.90
CA MET A 396 -32.39 12.67 0.43
C MET A 396 -32.13 14.05 -0.18
N ASP A 397 -32.41 15.13 0.56
CA ASP A 397 -32.19 16.52 0.17
C ASP A 397 -30.71 16.93 0.18
N LYS A 398 -29.83 16.12 0.76
CA LYS A 398 -28.39 16.38 0.90
C LYS A 398 -27.51 15.45 0.07
N LEU A 399 -28.10 14.65 -0.83
CA LEU A 399 -27.33 13.76 -1.70
C LEU A 399 -26.26 14.56 -2.47
N VAL A 400 -25.03 14.08 -2.41
CA VAL A 400 -23.90 14.58 -3.20
C VAL A 400 -23.90 13.82 -4.52
N ALA A 401 -24.06 14.53 -5.63
CA ALA A 401 -24.12 13.95 -6.96
C ALA A 401 -23.62 14.96 -8.00
N GLU A 402 -22.38 15.44 -7.80
CA GLU A 402 -21.80 16.50 -8.62
C GLU A 402 -21.25 16.01 -9.96
N ARG A 403 -21.02 14.70 -10.08
CA ARG A 403 -20.42 14.08 -11.26
C ARG A 403 -21.51 13.54 -12.19
N THR A 404 -21.32 13.72 -13.49
CA THR A 404 -22.33 13.38 -14.51
C THR A 404 -21.67 12.77 -15.74
N GLY A 405 -22.39 11.90 -16.45
CA GLY A 405 -21.90 11.30 -17.69
C GLY A 405 -21.06 10.04 -17.44
N ARG A 406 -20.23 9.70 -18.42
CA ARG A 406 -19.39 8.49 -18.39
C ARG A 406 -17.95 8.83 -18.01
N ASP A 407 -17.36 7.98 -17.19
CA ASP A 407 -16.02 8.06 -16.61
C ASP A 407 -15.65 9.41 -15.97
N PRO A 408 -16.51 10.03 -15.14
CA PRO A 408 -16.12 11.28 -14.51
C PRO A 408 -15.06 11.05 -13.43
N HIS A 409 -14.03 11.91 -13.44
CA HIS A 409 -12.97 11.91 -12.43
C HIS A 409 -13.56 12.02 -11.02
N LEU A 410 -13.10 11.15 -10.11
CA LEU A 410 -13.52 11.08 -8.70
C LEU A 410 -15.02 10.84 -8.47
N VAL A 411 -15.71 10.14 -9.37
CA VAL A 411 -17.13 9.76 -9.18
C VAL A 411 -17.41 8.99 -7.88
N TRP A 412 -16.41 8.26 -7.36
CA TRP A 412 -16.49 7.56 -6.08
C TRP A 412 -16.68 8.50 -4.87
N MET A 413 -16.49 9.82 -5.04
CA MET A 413 -16.73 10.84 -4.00
C MET A 413 -18.19 11.37 -3.98
N ASP A 414 -19.06 10.89 -4.86
CA ASP A 414 -20.50 11.15 -4.81
C ASP A 414 -21.23 10.03 -4.03
N ASP A 415 -22.46 10.32 -3.59
CA ASP A 415 -23.39 9.28 -3.16
C ASP A 415 -23.67 8.33 -4.32
N GLY A 416 -23.45 7.03 -4.10
CA GLY A 416 -23.49 6.04 -5.17
C GLY A 416 -23.26 4.61 -4.69
N ILE A 417 -23.37 3.69 -5.62
CA ILE A 417 -23.03 2.28 -5.44
C ILE A 417 -21.75 1.95 -6.21
N GLU A 418 -21.10 0.88 -5.77
CA GLU A 418 -20.09 0.21 -6.58
C GLU A 418 -20.39 -1.29 -6.62
N PHE A 419 -20.11 -1.92 -7.76
CA PHE A 419 -20.26 -3.34 -7.95
C PHE A 419 -18.97 -3.95 -8.49
N PHE A 420 -18.55 -5.03 -7.83
CA PHE A 420 -17.36 -5.77 -8.19
C PHE A 420 -17.73 -7.20 -8.58
N ILE A 421 -17.12 -7.70 -9.66
CA ILE A 421 -17.27 -9.10 -10.07
C ILE A 421 -15.96 -9.67 -10.62
N ALA A 422 -15.62 -10.87 -10.19
CA ALA A 422 -14.44 -11.62 -10.63
C ALA A 422 -14.77 -13.09 -10.89
N GLY A 423 -13.91 -13.75 -11.65
CA GLY A 423 -13.91 -15.21 -11.72
C GLY A 423 -13.53 -15.85 -10.37
N GLU A 424 -13.63 -17.19 -10.29
CA GLU A 424 -13.29 -17.93 -9.06
C GLU A 424 -11.86 -17.66 -8.56
N ASP A 425 -10.91 -17.45 -9.47
CA ASP A 425 -9.50 -17.20 -9.15
C ASP A 425 -9.23 -15.79 -8.57
N ARG A 426 -10.20 -14.87 -8.67
CA ARG A 426 -10.14 -13.50 -8.16
C ARG A 426 -8.96 -12.66 -8.69
N ARG A 427 -8.27 -13.12 -9.76
CA ARG A 427 -7.08 -12.44 -10.31
C ARG A 427 -7.43 -11.21 -11.13
N ARG A 428 -8.56 -11.27 -11.82
CA ARG A 428 -9.08 -10.19 -12.66
C ARG A 428 -10.52 -9.92 -12.28
N TYR A 429 -10.85 -8.64 -12.06
CA TYR A 429 -12.17 -8.21 -11.65
C TYR A 429 -12.63 -6.99 -12.43
N ALA A 430 -13.93 -6.92 -12.67
CA ALA A 430 -14.63 -5.75 -13.17
C ALA A 430 -15.16 -4.97 -11.99
N HIS A 431 -15.12 -3.66 -12.15
CA HIS A 431 -15.61 -2.71 -11.19
C HIS A 431 -16.45 -1.67 -11.93
N LEU A 432 -17.65 -1.42 -11.41
CA LEU A 432 -18.56 -0.40 -11.91
C LEU A 432 -18.98 0.50 -10.75
N ILE A 433 -18.99 1.81 -10.97
CA ILE A 433 -19.54 2.81 -10.06
C ILE A 433 -20.74 3.45 -10.72
N VAL A 434 -21.83 3.58 -9.97
CA VAL A 434 -23.01 4.36 -10.38
C VAL A 434 -23.38 5.32 -9.27
N ASN A 435 -23.28 6.63 -9.53
CA ASN A 435 -23.72 7.64 -8.56
C ASN A 435 -25.23 7.88 -8.65
N THR A 436 -25.80 8.64 -7.70
CA THR A 436 -27.24 8.92 -7.70
C THR A 436 -27.72 9.85 -8.82
N HIS A 437 -26.83 10.38 -9.66
CA HIS A 437 -27.19 11.11 -10.89
C HIS A 437 -27.18 10.20 -12.14
N GLY A 438 -26.80 8.92 -11.98
CA GLY A 438 -26.65 7.98 -13.10
C GLY A 438 -25.35 8.17 -13.87
N ALA A 439 -24.35 8.86 -13.30
CA ALA A 439 -23.00 8.81 -13.84
C ALA A 439 -22.43 7.41 -13.67
N VAL A 440 -21.67 6.96 -14.66
CA VAL A 440 -21.09 5.61 -14.70
C VAL A 440 -19.59 5.71 -14.83
N TYR A 441 -18.87 4.90 -14.07
CA TYR A 441 -17.45 4.64 -14.27
C TYR A 441 -17.21 3.14 -14.28
N ASP A 442 -16.32 2.68 -15.14
CA ASP A 442 -16.00 1.28 -15.31
C ASP A 442 -14.50 1.05 -15.48
N GLU A 443 -14.02 -0.05 -14.91
CA GLU A 443 -12.61 -0.42 -15.00
C GLU A 443 -12.40 -1.93 -14.82
N ILE A 444 -11.21 -2.38 -15.22
CA ILE A 444 -10.73 -3.74 -14.94
C ILE A 444 -9.47 -3.65 -14.10
N CYS A 445 -9.51 -4.10 -12.85
CA CYS A 445 -8.35 -4.02 -11.96
C CYS A 445 -7.69 -2.63 -11.92
N GLN A 446 -8.48 -1.56 -11.78
CA GLN A 446 -7.99 -0.17 -11.80
C GLN A 446 -7.44 0.32 -13.15
N ASP A 447 -7.67 -0.43 -14.23
CA ASP A 447 -7.48 0.02 -15.61
C ASP A 447 -8.79 0.63 -16.15
N PRO A 448 -8.87 1.96 -16.31
CA PRO A 448 -10.09 2.67 -16.73
C PRO A 448 -10.38 2.57 -18.23
N THR A 449 -9.62 1.77 -19.00
CA THR A 449 -9.82 1.66 -20.45
C THR A 449 -11.00 0.76 -20.84
N TRP A 450 -11.48 -0.08 -19.92
CA TRP A 450 -12.60 -0.98 -20.19
C TRP A 450 -13.93 -0.22 -20.17
N ASN A 451 -14.59 -0.17 -21.33
CA ASN A 451 -15.83 0.58 -21.55
C ASN A 451 -16.99 -0.34 -22.01
N PRO A 452 -17.62 -1.12 -21.11
CA PRO A 452 -18.70 -2.03 -21.47
C PRO A 452 -19.99 -1.28 -21.83
N GLN A 453 -20.76 -1.88 -22.73
CA GLN A 453 -22.13 -1.45 -23.00
C GLN A 453 -23.02 -1.89 -21.84
N VAL A 454 -23.35 -0.93 -20.96
CA VAL A 454 -24.20 -1.14 -19.78
C VAL A 454 -25.34 -0.13 -19.82
N ASP A 455 -26.57 -0.61 -19.66
CA ASP A 455 -27.72 0.24 -19.41
C ASP A 455 -27.88 0.38 -17.89
N VAL A 456 -28.06 1.61 -17.43
CA VAL A 456 -28.17 1.97 -16.01
C VAL A 456 -29.35 2.89 -15.82
N ALA A 457 -30.13 2.67 -14.77
CA ALA A 457 -31.20 3.57 -14.36
C ALA A 457 -31.13 3.83 -12.86
N VAL A 458 -31.42 5.07 -12.48
CA VAL A 458 -31.48 5.51 -11.08
C VAL A 458 -32.86 6.08 -10.81
N HIS A 459 -33.49 5.64 -9.73
CA HIS A 459 -34.74 6.20 -9.26
C HIS A 459 -34.58 6.78 -7.85
N LYS A 460 -35.14 7.96 -7.62
CA LYS A 460 -35.17 8.63 -6.32
C LYS A 460 -36.60 8.74 -5.84
N ALA A 461 -36.86 8.29 -4.62
CA ALA A 461 -38.15 8.37 -3.96
C ALA A 461 -37.99 8.97 -2.55
N GLU A 462 -39.10 9.14 -1.84
CA GLU A 462 -39.05 9.59 -0.45
C GLU A 462 -38.31 8.55 0.41
N GLY A 463 -37.26 9.02 1.11
CA GLY A 463 -36.45 8.22 2.04
C GLY A 463 -35.57 7.14 1.41
N ARG A 464 -35.46 7.06 0.08
CA ARG A 464 -34.64 6.05 -0.60
C ARG A 464 -34.27 6.43 -2.03
N TRP A 465 -33.27 5.74 -2.55
CA TRP A 465 -32.97 5.70 -3.97
C TRP A 465 -32.58 4.28 -4.38
N SER A 466 -32.72 3.99 -5.67
CA SER A 466 -32.44 2.67 -6.23
C SER A 466 -31.68 2.80 -7.53
N VAL A 467 -30.90 1.77 -7.84
CA VAL A 467 -30.13 1.63 -9.08
C VAL A 467 -30.42 0.27 -9.67
N GLU A 468 -30.68 0.23 -10.98
CA GLU A 468 -30.67 -1.00 -11.77
C GLU A 468 -29.65 -0.87 -12.88
N PHE A 469 -28.97 -1.97 -13.19
CA PHE A 469 -28.16 -2.05 -14.40
C PHE A 469 -28.02 -3.46 -14.95
N VAL A 470 -27.72 -3.52 -16.24
CA VAL A 470 -27.43 -4.75 -16.97
C VAL A 470 -25.95 -4.81 -17.34
N LEU A 471 -25.33 -5.96 -17.09
CA LEU A 471 -23.95 -6.24 -17.44
C LEU A 471 -23.89 -7.50 -18.33
N PRO A 472 -23.72 -7.35 -19.65
CA PRO A 472 -23.69 -8.48 -20.57
C PRO A 472 -22.52 -9.42 -20.30
N TRP A 473 -22.76 -10.74 -20.36
CA TRP A 473 -21.70 -11.75 -20.20
C TRP A 473 -20.58 -11.60 -21.23
N ALA A 474 -20.91 -11.18 -22.44
CA ALA A 474 -19.95 -10.94 -23.51
C ALA A 474 -18.95 -9.82 -23.17
N GLU A 475 -19.37 -8.78 -22.43
CA GLU A 475 -18.48 -7.68 -22.02
C GLU A 475 -17.48 -8.15 -20.96
N LEU A 476 -17.95 -8.95 -19.99
CA LEU A 476 -17.07 -9.60 -19.00
C LEU A 476 -16.08 -10.57 -19.65
N GLU A 477 -16.53 -11.37 -20.61
CA GLU A 477 -15.67 -12.33 -21.31
C GLU A 477 -14.57 -11.63 -22.11
N LYS A 478 -14.90 -10.56 -22.86
CA LYS A 478 -13.92 -9.70 -23.55
C LYS A 478 -12.88 -9.13 -22.58
N ALA A 479 -13.31 -8.79 -21.37
CA ALA A 479 -12.45 -8.26 -20.32
C ALA A 479 -11.64 -9.35 -19.58
N GLY A 480 -11.74 -10.62 -19.98
CA GLY A 480 -11.00 -11.74 -19.40
C GLY A 480 -11.64 -12.34 -18.15
N ILE A 481 -12.87 -11.96 -17.81
CA ILE A 481 -13.62 -12.48 -16.67
C ILE A 481 -14.57 -13.57 -17.17
N ARG A 482 -14.16 -14.83 -16.97
CA ARG A 482 -14.92 -15.98 -17.46
C ARG A 482 -16.05 -16.34 -16.50
N ARG A 483 -17.26 -16.54 -17.05
CA ARG A 483 -18.42 -17.07 -16.31
C ARG A 483 -18.09 -18.46 -15.76
N ALA A 484 -18.25 -18.62 -14.46
CA ALA A 484 -18.05 -19.87 -13.74
C ALA A 484 -19.28 -20.19 -12.88
N PRO A 485 -19.49 -21.46 -12.45
CA PRO A 485 -20.61 -21.79 -11.56
C PRO A 485 -20.62 -20.98 -10.26
N LEU A 486 -19.43 -20.58 -9.79
CA LEU A 486 -19.24 -19.67 -8.67
C LEU A 486 -18.40 -18.49 -9.14
N MET A 487 -18.85 -17.29 -8.80
CA MET A 487 -18.12 -16.05 -9.05
C MET A 487 -17.89 -15.31 -7.74
N ALA A 488 -16.85 -14.48 -7.71
CA ALA A 488 -16.60 -13.62 -6.57
C ALA A 488 -17.24 -12.25 -6.84
N VAL A 489 -18.04 -11.73 -5.92
CA VAL A 489 -18.74 -10.44 -6.08
C VAL A 489 -18.67 -9.59 -4.82
N ASN A 490 -18.76 -8.28 -4.98
CA ASN A 490 -19.06 -7.39 -3.86
C ASN A 490 -20.04 -6.31 -4.29
N PHE A 491 -20.89 -5.92 -3.34
CA PHE A 491 -21.84 -4.82 -3.48
C PHE A 491 -21.42 -3.77 -2.48
N CYS A 492 -21.20 -2.55 -2.94
CA CYS A 492 -20.65 -1.47 -2.13
C CYS A 492 -21.52 -0.22 -2.25
N ARG A 493 -21.47 0.64 -1.23
CA ARG A 493 -22.15 1.93 -1.20
C ARG A 493 -21.21 2.99 -0.65
N ASN A 494 -21.08 4.06 -1.41
CA ASN A 494 -20.48 5.32 -1.00
C ASN A 494 -21.59 6.24 -0.48
N ARG A 495 -21.40 6.78 0.72
CA ARG A 495 -22.30 7.73 1.32
C ARG A 495 -21.53 8.99 1.71
N PHE A 496 -21.83 10.10 1.04
CA PHE A 496 -21.25 11.43 1.27
C PHE A 496 -22.31 12.49 1.66
N THR A 497 -23.56 12.08 1.75
CA THR A 497 -24.74 12.90 2.12
C THR A 497 -24.51 13.81 3.33
N THR A 498 -23.66 13.41 4.27
CA THR A 498 -23.19 14.25 5.39
C THR A 498 -21.67 14.15 5.52
N LYS A 499 -20.95 15.28 5.53
CA LYS A 499 -19.47 15.31 5.67
C LYS A 499 -18.97 14.65 6.96
N GLU A 500 -19.79 14.69 8.01
CA GLU A 500 -19.47 14.14 9.34
C GLU A 500 -19.73 12.62 9.42
N ASP A 501 -20.58 12.06 8.54
CA ASP A 501 -20.92 10.63 8.50
C ASP A 501 -20.64 10.01 7.12
N ALA A 502 -19.58 10.48 6.46
CA ALA A 502 -19.12 9.86 5.23
C ALA A 502 -18.79 8.40 5.54
N ALA A 503 -19.41 7.47 4.80
CA ALA A 503 -19.32 6.05 5.09
C ALA A 503 -19.14 5.26 3.80
N HIS A 504 -18.20 4.35 3.83
CA HIS A 504 -17.98 3.37 2.77
C HIS A 504 -18.37 2.00 3.31
N THR A 505 -19.39 1.41 2.71
CA THR A 505 -19.96 0.15 3.22
C THR A 505 -20.05 -0.89 2.13
N ALA A 506 -19.89 -2.16 2.50
CA ALA A 506 -19.92 -3.28 1.57
C ALA A 506 -20.67 -4.47 2.14
N TRP A 507 -21.29 -5.27 1.26
CA TRP A 507 -21.89 -6.55 1.61
C TRP A 507 -20.84 -7.50 2.22
N SER A 508 -19.67 -7.57 1.60
CA SER A 508 -18.50 -8.23 2.16
C SER A 508 -17.46 -7.19 2.59
N CYS A 509 -17.21 -7.06 3.89
CA CYS A 509 -16.23 -6.14 4.46
C CYS A 509 -14.81 -6.43 3.96
N THR A 510 -14.09 -5.39 3.53
CA THR A 510 -12.76 -5.50 2.91
C THR A 510 -11.59 -5.17 3.85
N TYR A 511 -11.84 -4.57 5.03
CA TYR A 511 -10.83 -4.12 6.00
C TYR A 511 -9.81 -3.14 5.39
N GLY A 512 -10.28 -2.19 4.58
CA GLY A 512 -9.48 -1.28 3.77
C GLY A 512 -10.33 -0.61 2.69
N GLY A 513 -9.78 -0.38 1.50
CA GLY A 513 -10.57 0.07 0.33
C GLY A 513 -11.41 -1.06 -0.28
N PHE A 514 -12.25 -0.74 -1.28
CA PHE A 514 -13.08 -1.77 -1.94
C PHE A 514 -12.28 -2.73 -2.85
N HIS A 515 -11.10 -2.32 -3.35
CA HIS A 515 -10.22 -3.08 -4.25
C HIS A 515 -9.47 -4.21 -3.53
N THR A 516 -10.21 -5.14 -2.95
CA THR A 516 -9.68 -6.27 -2.16
C THR A 516 -10.37 -7.56 -2.61
N PRO A 517 -10.03 -8.09 -3.80
CA PRO A 517 -10.76 -9.20 -4.44
C PRO A 517 -10.76 -10.51 -3.63
N GLU A 518 -9.78 -10.73 -2.77
CA GLU A 518 -9.73 -11.81 -1.77
C GLU A 518 -10.85 -11.70 -0.71
N ARG A 519 -11.47 -10.52 -0.56
CA ARG A 519 -12.59 -10.26 0.33
C ARG A 519 -13.94 -10.22 -0.36
N PHE A 520 -14.02 -10.40 -1.67
CA PHE A 520 -15.33 -10.52 -2.34
C PHE A 520 -16.09 -11.75 -1.82
N GLY A 521 -17.41 -11.59 -1.67
CA GLY A 521 -18.33 -12.67 -1.35
C GLY A 521 -18.49 -13.64 -2.52
N LEU A 522 -19.37 -14.63 -2.36
CA LEU A 522 -19.58 -15.69 -3.35
C LEU A 522 -20.96 -15.60 -3.98
N ALA A 523 -21.03 -15.63 -5.31
CA ALA A 523 -22.27 -15.73 -6.08
C ALA A 523 -22.35 -17.11 -6.74
N ASP A 524 -23.29 -17.97 -6.31
CA ASP A 524 -23.56 -19.26 -6.94
C ASP A 524 -24.52 -19.08 -8.12
N LEU A 525 -23.98 -19.13 -9.33
CA LEU A 525 -24.72 -18.96 -10.58
C LEU A 525 -25.52 -20.19 -10.99
N ARG A 526 -25.37 -21.32 -10.32
CA ARG A 526 -26.11 -22.53 -10.65
C ARG A 526 -26.63 -23.15 -9.37
N PRO A 527 -27.38 -22.46 -8.51
CA PRO A 527 -27.60 -22.89 -7.14
C PRO A 527 -28.22 -24.29 -7.06
N GLY A 528 -27.72 -25.12 -6.14
CA GLY A 528 -28.28 -26.43 -5.86
C GLY A 528 -29.33 -26.39 -4.74
N PRO A 529 -29.86 -27.57 -4.32
CA PRO A 529 -30.70 -27.68 -3.13
C PRO A 529 -30.05 -27.12 -1.86
N VAL A 530 -28.71 -27.19 -1.79
CA VAL A 530 -27.89 -26.57 -0.75
C VAL A 530 -26.86 -25.65 -1.37
N THR A 531 -26.77 -24.43 -0.84
CA THR A 531 -25.75 -23.43 -1.19
C THR A 531 -25.01 -22.96 0.04
N LEU A 532 -23.88 -22.28 -0.16
CA LEU A 532 -23.22 -21.52 0.90
C LEU A 532 -24.04 -20.25 1.19
N ALA A 533 -24.19 -19.89 2.46
CA ALA A 533 -24.67 -18.60 2.91
C ALA A 533 -23.53 -17.72 3.44
N SER A 534 -22.51 -18.33 4.04
CA SER A 534 -21.28 -17.66 4.42
C SER A 534 -20.13 -18.66 4.60
N VAL A 535 -18.90 -18.20 4.42
CA VAL A 535 -17.68 -18.99 4.63
C VAL A 535 -16.70 -18.21 5.47
N GLY A 536 -16.37 -18.74 6.65
CA GLY A 536 -15.32 -18.20 7.51
C GLY A 536 -13.98 -18.14 6.79
N GLN A 537 -13.13 -17.23 7.23
CA GLN A 537 -11.76 -17.11 6.72
C GLN A 537 -10.79 -17.78 7.69
N PRO A 538 -9.90 -18.68 7.22
CA PRO A 538 -8.87 -19.23 8.09
C PRO A 538 -7.96 -18.10 8.59
N ALA A 539 -7.86 -17.98 9.90
CA ALA A 539 -7.14 -16.88 10.54
C ALA A 539 -5.89 -17.33 11.28
N TYR A 540 -5.73 -18.64 11.52
CA TYR A 540 -4.66 -19.17 12.36
C TYR A 540 -3.69 -20.07 11.58
N TRP A 541 -2.47 -20.16 12.09
CA TRP A 541 -1.52 -21.22 11.80
C TRP A 541 -1.87 -22.47 12.62
N GLY A 542 -1.65 -23.63 12.02
CA GLY A 542 -1.91 -24.93 12.63
C GLY A 542 -3.39 -25.30 12.62
N ARG A 543 -3.81 -26.01 13.67
CA ARG A 543 -5.18 -26.52 13.82
C ARG A 543 -6.15 -25.39 14.14
N GLN A 544 -7.33 -25.44 13.53
CA GLN A 544 -8.42 -24.50 13.75
C GLN A 544 -9.76 -25.09 13.30
N VAL A 545 -10.82 -24.32 13.51
CA VAL A 545 -12.18 -24.65 13.09
C VAL A 545 -12.69 -23.53 12.19
N LEU A 546 -13.13 -23.89 10.98
CA LEU A 546 -13.68 -22.98 10.00
C LEU A 546 -15.22 -23.03 10.04
N PRO A 547 -15.92 -21.96 10.43
CA PRO A 547 -17.37 -21.92 10.33
C PRO A 547 -17.80 -21.78 8.86
N VAL A 548 -18.69 -22.65 8.39
CA VAL A 548 -19.29 -22.59 7.06
C VAL A 548 -20.80 -22.71 7.20
N GLU A 549 -21.53 -21.71 6.71
CA GLU A 549 -22.98 -21.70 6.79
C GLU A 549 -23.59 -22.27 5.51
N LEU A 550 -24.39 -23.31 5.67
CA LEU A 550 -25.11 -23.98 4.58
C LEU A 550 -26.58 -23.56 4.62
N ARG A 551 -27.12 -23.19 3.46
CA ARG A 551 -28.54 -22.84 3.28
C ARG A 551 -29.27 -23.92 2.49
N ASN A 552 -30.47 -24.26 2.95
CA ASN A 552 -31.40 -25.11 2.20
C ASN A 552 -32.33 -24.24 1.36
N ASN A 553 -32.29 -24.40 0.04
CA ASN A 553 -33.11 -23.62 -0.90
C ASN A 553 -34.45 -24.30 -1.22
N THR A 554 -34.76 -25.43 -0.58
CA THR A 554 -35.96 -26.23 -0.87
C THR A 554 -37.02 -26.09 0.22
N ALA A 555 -38.25 -26.43 -0.14
CA ALA A 555 -39.40 -26.44 0.78
C ALA A 555 -39.43 -27.66 1.73
N ALA A 556 -38.47 -28.59 1.61
CA ALA A 556 -38.37 -29.79 2.44
C ALA A 556 -37.07 -29.79 3.25
N PRO A 557 -37.04 -30.36 4.48
CA PRO A 557 -35.80 -30.51 5.22
C PRO A 557 -34.85 -31.47 4.47
N LEU A 558 -33.54 -31.22 4.58
CA LEU A 558 -32.51 -32.09 4.01
C LEU A 558 -31.27 -32.16 4.90
N ASP A 559 -30.45 -33.18 4.66
CA ASP A 559 -29.11 -33.30 5.26
C ASP A 559 -28.07 -32.73 4.28
N GLY A 560 -27.46 -31.61 4.67
CA GLY A 560 -26.30 -31.04 4.01
C GLY A 560 -25.01 -31.60 4.59
N TRP A 561 -23.95 -31.64 3.81
CA TRP A 561 -22.61 -31.94 4.29
C TRP A 561 -21.61 -30.93 3.76
N ALA A 562 -20.54 -30.69 4.53
CA ALA A 562 -19.41 -29.87 4.09
C ALA A 562 -18.07 -30.37 4.63
N ARG A 563 -16.98 -30.03 3.93
CA ARG A 563 -15.59 -30.37 4.27
C ARG A 563 -14.66 -29.23 3.85
N ALA A 564 -13.62 -28.98 4.65
CA ALA A 564 -12.53 -28.05 4.32
C ALA A 564 -11.22 -28.83 4.11
N GLY A 565 -10.60 -28.64 2.93
CA GLY A 565 -9.36 -29.32 2.55
C GLY A 565 -9.45 -30.84 2.69
N HIS A 566 -8.43 -31.43 3.31
CA HIS A 566 -8.39 -32.86 3.65
C HIS A 566 -9.00 -33.19 5.03
N GLY A 567 -9.76 -32.27 5.62
CA GLY A 567 -10.39 -32.43 6.93
C GLY A 567 -11.55 -33.42 6.94
N GLU A 568 -12.11 -33.63 8.13
CA GLU A 568 -13.29 -34.48 8.31
C GLU A 568 -14.55 -33.84 7.71
N THR A 569 -15.41 -34.66 7.09
CA THR A 569 -16.73 -34.22 6.61
C THR A 569 -17.69 -34.04 7.78
N ARG A 570 -18.37 -32.89 7.82
CA ARG A 570 -19.47 -32.61 8.76
C ARG A 570 -20.81 -32.72 8.05
N VAL A 571 -21.78 -33.35 8.70
CA VAL A 571 -23.17 -33.47 8.22
C VAL A 571 -24.07 -32.67 9.16
N VAL A 572 -24.97 -31.87 8.61
CA VAL A 572 -25.93 -31.02 9.33
C VAL A 572 -27.32 -31.16 8.73
N ALA A 573 -28.34 -31.26 9.58
CA ALA A 573 -29.73 -31.21 9.15
C ALA A 573 -30.15 -29.73 8.98
N ILE A 574 -30.69 -29.37 7.82
CA ILE A 574 -31.03 -27.99 7.46
C ILE A 574 -32.54 -27.89 7.20
N PRO A 575 -33.30 -27.13 8.03
CA PRO A 575 -34.73 -26.90 7.80
C PRO A 575 -35.02 -26.21 6.46
N PRO A 576 -36.25 -26.30 5.93
CA PRO A 576 -36.66 -25.58 4.72
C PRO A 576 -36.34 -24.09 4.78
N HIS A 577 -35.72 -23.55 3.73
CA HIS A 577 -35.38 -22.12 3.60
C HIS A 577 -34.54 -21.52 4.74
N ALA A 578 -33.91 -22.37 5.56
CA ALA A 578 -33.07 -21.96 6.68
C ALA A 578 -31.58 -22.15 6.38
N SER A 579 -30.74 -21.56 7.22
CA SER A 579 -29.30 -21.71 7.19
C SER A 579 -28.79 -22.32 8.49
N VAL A 580 -27.74 -23.16 8.42
CA VAL A 580 -27.11 -23.80 9.58
C VAL A 580 -25.59 -23.75 9.43
N VAL A 581 -24.89 -23.38 10.51
CA VAL A 581 -23.42 -23.34 10.55
C VAL A 581 -22.85 -24.73 10.83
N ALA A 582 -21.99 -25.22 9.93
CA ALA A 582 -21.13 -26.38 10.11
C ALA A 582 -19.73 -25.92 10.51
N HIS A 583 -19.19 -26.49 11.59
CA HIS A 583 -17.84 -26.21 12.10
C HIS A 583 -16.82 -27.22 11.56
N LEU A 584 -16.07 -26.82 10.53
CA LEU A 584 -15.19 -27.71 9.77
C LEU A 584 -13.76 -27.70 10.36
N PRO A 585 -13.19 -28.83 10.78
CA PRO A 585 -11.81 -28.87 11.23
C PRO A 585 -10.85 -28.62 10.06
N LEU A 586 -9.81 -27.79 10.30
CA LEU A 586 -8.82 -27.40 9.31
C LEU A 586 -7.43 -27.29 9.96
N THR A 587 -6.38 -27.69 9.23
CA THR A 587 -4.99 -27.55 9.69
C THR A 587 -4.13 -26.88 8.61
N LEU A 588 -3.53 -25.73 8.92
CA LEU A 588 -2.69 -24.94 8.01
C LEU A 588 -1.29 -24.74 8.58
N ALA A 589 -0.36 -25.64 8.27
CA ALA A 589 0.98 -25.64 8.88
C ALA A 589 2.06 -24.87 8.08
N LYS A 590 1.75 -24.40 6.86
CA LYS A 590 2.68 -23.67 6.01
C LYS A 590 2.27 -22.19 5.97
N PRO A 591 3.06 -21.27 6.57
CA PRO A 591 2.83 -19.83 6.46
C PRO A 591 2.89 -19.31 5.03
N GLY A 592 2.27 -18.16 4.80
CA GLY A 592 2.24 -17.44 3.53
C GLY A 592 1.01 -17.75 2.67
N PRO A 593 1.04 -17.30 1.40
CA PRO A 593 -0.06 -17.49 0.47
C PRO A 593 -0.33 -18.97 0.17
N GLY A 594 -1.60 -19.33 0.12
CA GLY A 594 -2.06 -20.66 -0.25
C GLY A 594 -3.54 -20.65 -0.62
N SER A 595 -4.13 -21.84 -0.68
CA SER A 595 -5.58 -21.98 -0.91
C SER A 595 -6.18 -23.10 -0.06
N VAL A 596 -7.47 -22.97 0.24
CA VAL A 596 -8.27 -24.00 0.91
C VAL A 596 -9.49 -24.28 0.05
N VAL A 597 -9.68 -25.54 -0.30
CA VAL A 597 -10.88 -26.00 -1.01
C VAL A 597 -11.97 -26.29 0.02
N ILE A 598 -13.14 -25.69 -0.17
CA ILE A 598 -14.36 -26.01 0.60
C ILE A 598 -15.28 -26.79 -0.32
N GLU A 599 -15.70 -27.97 0.13
CA GLU A 599 -16.67 -28.81 -0.57
C GLU A 599 -17.96 -28.93 0.22
N TRP A 600 -19.10 -28.93 -0.49
CA TRP A 600 -20.40 -29.12 0.13
C TRP A 600 -21.39 -29.83 -0.80
N GLY A 601 -22.46 -30.35 -0.23
CA GLY A 601 -23.55 -30.92 -1.00
C GLY A 601 -24.58 -31.64 -0.15
N VAL A 602 -25.34 -32.53 -0.80
CA VAL A 602 -26.31 -33.44 -0.17
C VAL A 602 -25.88 -34.89 -0.40
N LYS A 603 -26.37 -35.83 0.42
CA LYS A 603 -25.92 -37.25 0.44
C LYS A 603 -25.97 -37.99 -0.91
N ARG A 604 -26.84 -37.57 -1.85
CA ARG A 604 -27.02 -38.19 -3.18
C ARG A 604 -26.81 -37.21 -4.36
N GLY A 605 -26.17 -36.06 -4.12
CA GLY A 605 -25.89 -35.05 -5.14
C GLY A 605 -24.41 -35.00 -5.53
N GLN A 606 -24.10 -34.37 -6.66
CA GLN A 606 -22.70 -34.05 -6.99
C GLN A 606 -22.17 -33.00 -5.99
N PRO A 607 -20.95 -33.20 -5.46
CA PRO A 607 -20.32 -32.22 -4.58
C PRO A 607 -20.03 -30.93 -5.35
N ARG A 608 -20.27 -29.80 -4.67
CA ARG A 608 -19.80 -28.49 -5.10
C ARG A 608 -18.52 -28.16 -4.39
N ARG A 609 -17.72 -27.28 -5.00
CA ARG A 609 -16.46 -26.81 -4.43
C ARG A 609 -16.24 -25.34 -4.72
N VAL A 610 -15.53 -24.68 -3.82
CA VAL A 610 -14.92 -23.37 -4.03
C VAL A 610 -13.49 -23.42 -3.53
N GLU A 611 -12.56 -22.87 -4.30
CA GLU A 611 -11.19 -22.65 -3.84
C GLU A 611 -11.04 -21.23 -3.29
N LEU A 612 -10.69 -21.12 -2.00
CA LEU A 612 -10.47 -19.83 -1.35
C LEU A 612 -8.99 -19.56 -1.24
N ALA A 613 -8.54 -18.40 -1.73
CA ALA A 613 -7.23 -17.88 -1.43
C ALA A 613 -7.13 -17.60 0.07
N VAL A 614 -6.03 -18.03 0.70
CA VAL A 614 -5.76 -17.80 2.12
C VAL A 614 -4.34 -17.30 2.29
N ASN A 615 -4.12 -16.42 3.26
CA ASN A 615 -2.79 -16.05 3.69
C ASN A 615 -2.59 -16.56 5.11
N VAL A 616 -1.86 -17.68 5.26
CA VAL A 616 -1.63 -18.30 6.55
C VAL A 616 -0.61 -17.44 7.31
N PRO A 617 -0.95 -16.87 8.47
CA PRO A 617 0.00 -16.06 9.21
C PRO A 617 1.17 -16.91 9.71
N GLU A 618 2.31 -16.26 9.96
CA GLU A 618 3.36 -16.87 10.76
C GLU A 618 2.81 -17.20 12.16
N PRO A 619 3.18 -18.36 12.75
CA PRO A 619 2.65 -18.78 14.04
C PRO A 619 2.91 -17.77 15.17
N VAL A 620 4.01 -17.02 15.05
CA VAL A 620 4.32 -15.87 15.90
C VAL A 620 4.84 -14.75 15.01
N SER A 621 4.43 -13.52 15.31
CA SER A 621 5.04 -12.29 14.78
C SER A 621 5.32 -11.33 15.93
N ALA A 622 6.24 -10.39 15.75
CA ALA A 622 6.59 -9.41 16.78
C ALA A 622 6.80 -8.03 16.19
N GLY A 623 6.15 -7.03 16.78
CA GLY A 623 6.36 -5.62 16.50
C GLY A 623 7.40 -5.04 17.46
N PHE A 624 8.30 -4.20 16.94
CA PHE A 624 9.19 -3.38 17.75
C PHE A 624 8.85 -1.93 17.43
N GLU A 625 8.54 -1.13 18.46
CA GLU A 625 8.31 0.31 18.26
C GLU A 625 9.63 1.03 17.90
N SER A 626 10.77 0.51 18.38
CA SER A 626 12.10 0.95 18.01
C SER A 626 13.12 -0.15 18.32
N SER A 627 14.02 -0.40 17.37
CA SER A 627 15.22 -1.22 17.58
C SER A 627 16.41 -0.39 18.12
N LEU A 628 16.24 0.93 18.24
CA LEU A 628 17.21 1.84 18.84
C LEU A 628 16.83 2.13 20.29
N VAL A 629 17.74 1.88 21.22
CA VAL A 629 17.49 1.96 22.66
C VAL A 629 18.54 2.82 23.37
N ALA A 630 18.15 3.52 24.42
CA ALA A 630 19.04 4.25 25.32
C ALA A 630 18.95 3.71 26.76
N ASP A 631 19.86 4.16 27.63
CA ASP A 631 19.83 3.78 29.05
C ASP A 631 18.55 4.29 29.71
N GLY A 632 17.82 3.38 30.37
CA GLY A 632 16.51 3.65 30.98
C GLY A 632 15.31 3.40 30.07
N ASP A 633 15.50 3.14 28.78
CA ASP A 633 14.38 2.95 27.85
C ASP A 633 13.52 1.73 28.24
N GLU A 634 12.20 1.94 28.18
CA GLU A 634 11.23 0.84 28.11
C GLU A 634 10.95 0.53 26.64
N VAL A 635 11.11 -0.73 26.26
CA VAL A 635 10.97 -1.18 24.88
C VAL A 635 9.75 -2.09 24.78
N PRO A 636 8.62 -1.60 24.24
CA PRO A 636 7.46 -2.42 23.99
C PRO A 636 7.76 -3.51 22.97
N LEU A 637 7.42 -4.74 23.34
CA LEU A 637 7.53 -5.91 22.47
C LEU A 637 6.16 -6.59 22.36
N PRO A 638 5.22 -6.03 21.57
CA PRO A 638 3.99 -6.70 21.20
C PRO A 638 4.28 -7.94 20.34
N ILE A 639 3.84 -9.10 20.82
CA ILE A 639 3.96 -10.39 20.13
C ILE A 639 2.56 -10.83 19.72
N GLN A 640 2.32 -10.99 18.43
CA GLN A 640 1.11 -11.66 17.94
C GLN A 640 1.36 -13.16 17.92
N VAL A 641 0.39 -13.92 18.42
CA VAL A 641 0.38 -15.38 18.35
C VAL A 641 -0.77 -15.78 17.47
N ALA A 642 -0.46 -16.32 16.29
CA ALA A 642 -1.45 -16.71 15.32
C ALA A 642 -1.84 -18.19 15.45
N ILE A 643 -2.05 -18.66 16.67
CA ILE A 643 -2.52 -20.04 16.95
C ILE A 643 -3.92 -19.94 17.52
N SER A 644 -4.79 -20.90 17.19
CA SER A 644 -6.15 -20.94 17.70
C SER A 644 -6.17 -20.87 19.25
N PRO A 645 -7.12 -20.17 19.88
CA PRO A 645 -7.20 -20.10 21.35
C PRO A 645 -7.27 -21.46 22.05
N GLU A 646 -7.84 -22.46 21.37
CA GLU A 646 -7.94 -23.84 21.84
C GLU A 646 -6.55 -24.52 21.90
N ASP A 647 -5.75 -24.38 20.84
CA ASP A 647 -4.45 -25.02 20.72
C ASP A 647 -3.32 -24.25 21.45
N GLN A 648 -3.49 -22.96 21.75
CA GLN A 648 -2.47 -22.17 22.47
C GLN A 648 -2.03 -22.76 23.83
N ARG A 649 -2.81 -23.67 24.43
CA ARG A 649 -2.43 -24.36 25.68
C ARG A 649 -1.21 -25.26 25.48
N SER A 650 -1.08 -25.81 24.28
CA SER A 650 -0.04 -26.72 23.81
C SER A 650 1.27 -26.02 23.47
N PHE A 651 1.30 -24.68 23.48
CA PHE A 651 2.47 -23.91 23.10
C PHE A 651 3.00 -22.99 24.20
N ARG A 652 4.28 -22.65 24.11
CA ARG A 652 4.95 -21.63 24.93
C ARG A 652 5.73 -20.68 24.05
N LEU A 653 5.68 -19.40 24.38
CA LEU A 653 6.59 -18.41 23.83
C LEU A 653 7.85 -18.38 24.68
N GLN A 654 9.00 -18.44 24.02
CA GLN A 654 10.30 -18.19 24.62
C GLN A 654 10.88 -16.91 24.00
N VAL A 655 11.04 -15.88 24.82
CA VAL A 655 11.82 -14.70 24.46
C VAL A 655 13.18 -14.84 25.11
N SER A 656 14.24 -14.74 24.31
CA SER A 656 15.60 -14.82 24.79
C SER A 656 16.41 -13.63 24.31
N THR A 657 17.13 -13.01 25.23
CA THR A 657 18.00 -11.87 24.92
C THR A 657 19.44 -12.25 25.18
N LEU A 658 20.28 -12.12 24.17
CA LEU A 658 21.73 -12.18 24.33
C LEU A 658 22.19 -10.82 24.86
N THR A 659 22.49 -10.79 26.16
CA THR A 659 22.96 -9.59 26.86
C THR A 659 24.44 -9.70 27.15
N SER A 660 25.04 -8.59 27.58
CA SER A 660 26.43 -8.57 28.04
C SER A 660 26.70 -9.47 29.27
N VAL A 661 25.64 -9.86 30.00
CA VAL A 661 25.69 -10.67 31.22
C VAL A 661 25.23 -12.13 30.95
N GLY A 662 25.03 -12.49 29.68
CA GLY A 662 24.57 -13.82 29.25
C GLY A 662 23.15 -13.81 28.68
N ARG A 663 22.58 -15.01 28.53
CA ARG A 663 21.24 -15.20 27.95
C ARG A 663 20.17 -15.06 29.04
N GLN A 664 19.29 -14.06 28.92
CA GLN A 664 18.07 -14.01 29.73
C GLN A 664 16.93 -14.68 28.97
N LEU A 665 16.10 -15.44 29.69
CA LEU A 665 15.00 -16.22 29.12
C LEU A 665 13.70 -15.88 29.81
N VAL A 666 12.68 -15.56 29.02
CA VAL A 666 11.33 -15.32 29.51
C VAL A 666 10.35 -16.20 28.76
N ALA A 667 9.82 -17.17 29.52
CA ALA A 667 8.75 -18.03 29.06
C ALA A 667 7.38 -17.41 29.37
N LEU A 668 6.53 -17.36 28.36
CA LEU A 668 5.14 -16.91 28.47
C LEU A 668 4.22 -17.98 27.87
N PRO A 669 3.01 -18.18 28.42
CA PRO A 669 1.97 -18.88 27.68
C PRO A 669 1.72 -18.16 26.36
N ALA A 670 1.43 -18.90 25.30
CA ALA A 670 1.07 -18.35 23.99
C ALA A 670 -0.30 -17.62 23.97
N LYS A 671 -0.89 -17.36 25.15
CA LYS A 671 -2.23 -16.79 25.33
C LYS A 671 -2.24 -15.28 25.16
N PRO A 672 -3.27 -14.68 24.52
CA PRO A 672 -3.45 -13.24 24.40
C PRO A 672 -3.42 -12.51 25.75
N ARG A 673 -3.02 -11.24 25.71
CA ARG A 673 -3.03 -10.28 26.83
C ARG A 673 -2.13 -10.66 28.02
N ARG A 674 -1.17 -11.57 27.83
CA ARG A 674 -0.13 -11.86 28.82
C ARG A 674 1.00 -10.87 28.68
N SER A 675 1.48 -10.33 29.79
CA SER A 675 2.62 -9.43 29.81
C SER A 675 3.68 -9.86 30.82
N LYS A 676 4.94 -9.54 30.52
CA LYS A 676 6.10 -9.64 31.42
C LYS A 676 7.07 -8.50 31.14
N SER A 677 7.87 -8.17 32.14
CA SER A 677 8.91 -7.16 32.01
C SER A 677 10.26 -7.77 32.35
N VAL A 678 11.27 -7.45 31.54
CA VAL A 678 12.60 -8.05 31.63
C VAL A 678 13.62 -6.94 31.60
N SER A 679 14.36 -6.78 32.70
CA SER A 679 15.47 -5.85 32.74
C SER A 679 16.72 -6.50 32.14
N ALA A 680 17.23 -5.91 31.06
CA ALA A 680 18.39 -6.39 30.34
C ALA A 680 19.50 -5.34 30.33
N SER A 681 20.75 -5.77 30.54
CA SER A 681 21.93 -4.93 30.36
C SER A 681 22.55 -5.20 28.99
N VAL A 682 22.24 -4.35 28.02
CA VAL A 682 22.70 -4.47 26.64
C VAL A 682 23.97 -3.65 26.46
N ARG A 683 24.93 -4.18 25.70
CA ARG A 683 26.20 -3.52 25.41
C ARG A 683 26.39 -3.41 23.90
N GLY A 684 26.29 -2.19 23.36
CA GLY A 684 26.34 -1.96 21.92
C GLY A 684 25.16 -2.61 21.19
N LEU A 685 25.35 -3.83 20.68
CA LEU A 685 24.34 -4.60 19.95
C LEU A 685 23.81 -5.77 20.81
N ALA A 686 22.49 -5.91 20.95
CA ALA A 686 21.84 -7.11 21.48
C ALA A 686 21.00 -7.82 20.42
N LEU A 687 20.84 -9.13 20.61
CA LEU A 687 19.89 -9.93 19.86
C LEU A 687 18.73 -10.35 20.77
N VAL A 688 17.51 -10.04 20.34
CA VAL A 688 16.27 -10.57 20.90
C VAL A 688 15.78 -11.66 19.94
N ARG A 689 15.71 -12.89 20.44
CA ARG A 689 15.15 -14.03 19.73
C ARG A 689 13.82 -14.44 20.36
N ILE A 690 12.79 -14.60 19.54
CA ILE A 690 11.45 -14.99 19.94
C ILE A 690 11.14 -16.30 19.23
N SER A 691 10.93 -17.35 20.01
CA SER A 691 10.67 -18.69 19.52
C SER A 691 9.34 -19.19 20.07
N LEU A 692 8.58 -19.91 19.23
CA LEU A 692 7.45 -20.71 19.67
C LEU A 692 7.92 -22.13 19.96
N LEU A 693 7.53 -22.68 21.11
CA LEU A 693 7.83 -24.04 21.52
C LEU A 693 6.54 -24.85 21.57
N ASP A 694 6.57 -26.07 21.01
CA ASP A 694 5.48 -27.05 21.10
C ASP A 694 5.41 -27.75 22.47
N GLU A 695 4.51 -28.73 22.62
CA GLU A 695 4.31 -29.47 23.86
C GLU A 695 5.54 -30.25 24.31
N GLN A 696 6.37 -30.67 23.35
CA GLN A 696 7.61 -31.39 23.58
C GLN A 696 8.80 -30.45 23.85
N GLY A 697 8.57 -29.13 23.81
CA GLY A 697 9.58 -28.10 23.98
C GLY A 697 10.46 -27.88 22.75
N LYS A 698 10.07 -28.40 21.58
CA LYS A 698 10.78 -28.21 20.33
C LYS A 698 10.36 -26.90 19.67
N GLU A 699 11.33 -26.20 19.07
CA GLU A 699 11.09 -24.95 18.37
C GLU A 699 10.27 -25.17 17.08
N VAL A 700 9.19 -24.39 16.95
CA VAL A 700 8.37 -24.29 15.75
C VAL A 700 8.91 -23.13 14.91
N PRO A 701 9.49 -23.38 13.72
CA PRO A 701 10.05 -22.32 12.89
C PRO A 701 8.95 -21.47 12.22
N PRO A 702 9.26 -20.22 11.85
CA PRO A 702 10.53 -19.53 12.07
C PRO A 702 10.62 -18.91 13.48
N ALA A 703 11.83 -18.91 14.04
CA ALA A 703 12.13 -18.00 15.15
C ALA A 703 12.31 -16.58 14.61
N ILE A 704 11.85 -15.59 15.36
CA ILE A 704 12.02 -14.19 15.03
C ILE A 704 13.27 -13.69 15.72
N GLU A 705 14.20 -13.12 14.96
CA GLU A 705 15.40 -12.48 15.48
C GLU A 705 15.36 -10.98 15.19
N ARG A 706 15.67 -10.18 16.21
CA ARG A 706 15.65 -8.72 16.15
C ARG A 706 16.84 -8.15 16.90
N ARG A 707 17.53 -7.21 16.27
CA ARG A 707 18.69 -6.55 16.85
C ARG A 707 18.25 -5.28 17.56
N LEU A 708 18.78 -5.07 18.77
CA LEU A 708 18.66 -3.82 19.50
C LEU A 708 20.01 -3.12 19.51
N VAL A 709 20.04 -1.84 19.13
CA VAL A 709 21.26 -1.02 19.12
C VAL A 709 21.18 0.03 20.22
N VAL A 710 22.19 0.04 21.10
CA VAL A 710 22.32 0.99 22.19
C VAL A 710 22.91 2.30 21.67
N LEU A 711 22.11 3.36 21.72
CA LEU A 711 22.50 4.72 21.45
C LEU A 711 23.10 5.38 22.70
N GLY A 712 24.07 6.28 22.51
CA GLY A 712 24.61 7.09 23.61
C GLY A 712 23.66 8.19 24.08
N THR A 713 23.83 8.62 25.33
CA THR A 713 23.17 9.83 25.87
C THR A 713 23.93 11.10 25.45
N HIS A 714 23.23 12.24 25.40
CA HIS A 714 23.74 13.57 25.01
C HIS A 714 24.79 14.20 25.94
N ARG A 715 25.40 13.44 26.86
CA ARG A 715 26.29 14.03 27.87
C ARG A 715 27.52 14.71 27.27
#